data_AF-A0A7C8R688-F1
#
_entry.id   AF-A0A7C8R688-F1
#
_cell.length_a   1.000
_cell.length_b   1.000
_cell.length_c   1.000
_cell.angle_alpha   90.00
_cell.angle_beta   90.00
_cell.angle_gamma   90.00
#
_symmetry.space_group_name_H-M   'P 1'
#
loop_
_entity.id
_entity.type
_entity.pdbx_description
1 polymer ?
#
loop_
_entity_poly.entity_id
_entity_poly.type
_entity_poly.pdbx_seq_one_letter_code
_entity_poly.pdbx_strand_id
1 'polypeptide(L)'
;MRKPTLMESIAENSLMQKIVADYLNENLRLETKHLTYGDGTTGSYRLKSNLTNFINNYFNPIIDVQPREIIVSSGVSGTLDQLIWTLCNEGDGILVGKPVYSGFIKDPFSIQALQCYEQELVKFNNEHTHARIQAVLLANPHNPLGRCYHDIHLIADEIYAMSIFRTSSNNDAVEFQSVLSINMEDIVDPMRVHVLYGMSKDFSSNGLRLGLVVSRNPQLVEAMSSITIFSWPSAPADLAWCIMLEDTIFLEYYISEHQKRLGEGYEFLAGILDNLGIDYARGSNAGFFLWVDLSFALEQPEDGSEPGLTEDMRLDQKLIQNGVHLAAGLGYQAEKPGWFRMTFSQPRPLLLKGLTKMMRLLKGVDLDILAIQGLEPKRTASHTNQRVPPSILATFRRQAPTQCFNNQPPPRQRFQISFYIQGEGKRPLLEVVGSHRRANKVSSRQIEHDIKAKSSMQLHKELYYKLQHLEAHHSVLPQARDVLISLFSETLEQACKAPNTGILSIEQYSRDALLEFQQREDNKVMDLWEQYLARRRAKGPREMFSTREEAKWWLLQSSPVKYVDGAWLGHINKITTPFGLRRVVKNAWQVLSEELGDGDLEKNHVYLYRQLMETVEPGFPAGDDIDFIDPRHGLNEYGVWKAAIAQLLISLFPHQFLPEIIGFNMHYEAMALETLKVSKELKELGYDPYYFVLHISIDNADSGHTAIALETAMEYLELIQKRDGDAAAKHTWKRIQVGYILSKGLPTAPVCPKFRTLNTVLPTEREIFPRNSLEAEVIRIFKAKALVSQKIHCNSKIKFGDRTITEWLIPNGLESQQHQIQFLDALSNAEPWIFKGDSDKSRLMKELSWQGRMFGSFTQSEVLAVKRWIDSLGGTGFVSDPAYYWSFINESEISSNKAFKSLDIRVHHPVFSQLPANNILAQLLPPTTHLPRASRIETTVPANWERFFPLWFTHPCLLEHFICIPAQTTTPMACSIIRVLRAQSGFGPEDSMVAGMDEVRRKESIGLVELGLEMVKFSGSMEPTCLKDVLETWKSDFGLLMLHLCQRPIENTGLLLGLAMAFVDLHDAVALSPILLSNDSRRLLHDIAKRERDNLDLCLQELESTPPRFLDFCRGYHLGRAEIDRCFL
;
A
#
# COMPACT_ATOMS: atom_id res chain seq x y z
N MET A 1 -11.03 -12.24 -6.73
CA MET A 1 -12.41 -11.81 -7.12
C MET A 1 -13.48 -12.03 -6.02
N ARG A 2 -13.96 -10.96 -5.34
CA ARG A 2 -15.28 -10.95 -4.67
C ARG A 2 -16.39 -10.78 -5.71
N LYS A 3 -17.56 -11.43 -5.55
CA LYS A 3 -18.74 -11.18 -6.42
C LYS A 3 -19.27 -9.77 -6.11
N PRO A 4 -19.80 -9.01 -7.10
CA PRO A 4 -20.34 -7.66 -6.83
C PRO A 4 -21.46 -7.74 -5.80
N THR A 5 -21.33 -6.93 -4.74
CA THR A 5 -22.26 -6.82 -3.64
C THR A 5 -23.61 -6.28 -4.13
N LEU A 6 -24.70 -6.93 -3.75
CA LEU A 6 -26.07 -6.56 -4.16
C LEU A 6 -26.90 -5.97 -3.01
N MET A 7 -26.42 -6.13 -1.78
CA MET A 7 -27.00 -5.64 -0.54
C MET A 7 -25.84 -5.46 0.43
N GLU A 8 -25.75 -4.29 1.06
CA GLU A 8 -24.62 -3.90 1.91
C GLU A 8 -24.99 -3.89 3.40
N SER A 9 -24.04 -4.27 4.25
CA SER A 9 -24.17 -4.32 5.71
C SER A 9 -23.91 -2.97 6.39
N ILE A 10 -23.31 -2.05 5.64
CA ILE A 10 -22.85 -0.74 6.11
C ILE A 10 -24.04 0.10 6.53
N ALA A 11 -23.91 0.79 7.66
CA ALA A 11 -24.84 1.82 8.08
C ALA A 11 -24.59 3.12 7.28
N GLU A 12 -25.03 3.14 6.02
CA GLU A 12 -25.02 4.31 5.14
C GLU A 12 -26.41 4.59 4.54
N ASN A 13 -26.82 5.86 4.54
CA ASN A 13 -28.08 6.28 3.94
C ASN A 13 -27.88 6.83 2.51
N SER A 14 -27.95 5.95 1.52
CA SER A 14 -27.85 6.35 0.11
C SER A 14 -29.05 7.16 -0.40
N LEU A 15 -30.19 7.12 0.31
CA LEU A 15 -31.46 7.64 -0.19
C LEU A 15 -31.51 9.17 -0.29
N MET A 16 -30.67 9.88 0.49
CA MET A 16 -30.61 11.36 0.49
C MET A 16 -29.29 11.93 -0.06
N GLN A 17 -28.26 11.10 -0.28
CA GLN A 17 -26.93 11.54 -0.77
C GLN A 17 -27.02 12.43 -2.02
N LYS A 18 -27.89 12.10 -2.97
CA LYS A 18 -28.06 12.91 -4.19
C LYS A 18 -28.62 14.32 -3.90
N ILE A 19 -29.49 14.46 -2.90
CA ILE A 19 -30.06 15.76 -2.51
C ILE A 19 -28.99 16.62 -1.84
N VAL A 20 -28.16 16.03 -0.95
CA VAL A 20 -27.01 16.71 -0.35
C VAL A 20 -26.01 17.13 -1.41
N ALA A 21 -25.63 16.21 -2.31
CA ALA A 21 -24.67 16.48 -3.38
C ALA A 21 -25.17 17.55 -4.36
N ASP A 22 -26.42 17.51 -4.80
CA ASP A 22 -27.01 18.56 -5.64
C ASP A 22 -26.96 19.92 -4.92
N TYR A 23 -27.40 19.98 -3.66
CA TYR A 23 -27.46 21.21 -2.87
C TYR A 23 -26.08 21.83 -2.62
N LEU A 24 -25.09 21.01 -2.20
CA LEU A 24 -23.74 21.49 -1.94
C LEU A 24 -23.03 21.94 -3.23
N ASN A 25 -23.23 21.26 -4.36
CA ASN A 25 -22.65 21.70 -5.64
C ASN A 25 -23.22 23.04 -6.15
N GLU A 26 -24.43 23.42 -5.76
CA GLU A 26 -25.03 24.71 -6.14
C GLU A 26 -24.67 25.85 -5.15
N ASN A 27 -24.50 25.54 -3.85
CA ASN A 27 -24.40 26.55 -2.79
C ASN A 27 -23.03 26.66 -2.10
N LEU A 28 -22.18 25.62 -2.11
CA LEU A 28 -20.88 25.66 -1.41
C LEU A 28 -19.89 26.59 -2.13
N ARG A 29 -19.44 27.64 -1.43
CA ARG A 29 -18.51 28.64 -1.97
C ARG A 29 -17.37 28.89 -0.99
N LEU A 30 -16.19 28.37 -1.31
CA LEU A 30 -14.98 28.64 -0.54
C LEU A 30 -14.54 30.10 -0.72
N GLU A 31 -13.90 30.62 0.32
CA GLU A 31 -13.37 31.99 0.44
C GLU A 31 -11.98 31.88 1.06
N THR A 32 -11.14 32.91 1.00
CA THR A 32 -9.77 32.87 1.52
C THR A 32 -9.69 32.44 3.00
N LYS A 33 -10.68 32.82 3.83
CA LYS A 33 -10.75 32.40 5.26
C LYS A 33 -11.00 30.90 5.46
N HIS A 34 -11.57 30.21 4.46
CA HIS A 34 -11.78 28.76 4.47
C HIS A 34 -10.54 27.99 3.97
N LEU A 35 -9.43 28.69 3.68
CA LEU A 35 -8.12 28.15 3.32
C LEU A 35 -7.06 28.43 4.40
N THR A 36 -7.46 28.94 5.56
CA THR A 36 -6.62 29.15 6.74
C THR A 36 -7.20 28.36 7.93
N TYR A 37 -6.60 28.51 9.11
CA TYR A 37 -7.14 28.01 10.38
C TYR A 37 -8.53 28.56 10.78
N GLY A 38 -9.11 29.49 10.01
CA GLY A 38 -10.47 30.00 10.23
C GLY A 38 -10.65 30.58 11.64
N ASP A 39 -11.61 30.02 12.38
CA ASP A 39 -12.00 30.45 13.73
C ASP A 39 -11.35 29.62 14.86
N GLY A 40 -10.55 28.59 14.53
CA GLY A 40 -9.92 27.68 15.50
C GLY A 40 -10.37 26.21 15.40
N THR A 41 -9.82 25.37 16.29
CA THR A 41 -9.88 23.90 16.26
C THR A 41 -11.23 23.27 16.58
N THR A 42 -12.12 24.00 17.26
CA THR A 42 -13.40 23.46 17.78
C THR A 42 -14.59 23.65 16.82
N GLY A 43 -14.32 23.93 15.55
CA GLY A 43 -15.32 24.33 14.55
C GLY A 43 -15.62 25.83 14.54
N SER A 44 -16.17 26.33 13.43
CA SER A 44 -16.39 27.76 13.23
C SER A 44 -17.44 28.36 14.19
N TYR A 45 -17.31 29.65 14.50
CA TYR A 45 -18.32 30.36 15.30
C TYR A 45 -19.69 30.33 14.60
N ARG A 46 -19.66 30.40 13.26
CA ARG A 46 -20.84 30.30 12.39
C ARG A 46 -21.50 28.93 12.51
N LEU A 47 -20.74 27.84 12.33
CA LEU A 47 -21.26 26.47 12.45
C LEU A 47 -21.77 26.19 13.87
N LYS A 48 -21.03 26.54 14.92
CA LYS A 48 -21.48 26.33 16.31
C LYS A 48 -22.77 27.10 16.65
N SER A 49 -22.95 28.31 16.12
CA SER A 49 -24.21 29.06 16.23
C SER A 49 -25.37 28.31 15.54
N ASN A 50 -25.16 27.82 14.32
CA ASN A 50 -26.18 27.10 13.57
C ASN A 50 -26.50 25.72 14.15
N LEU A 51 -25.51 25.01 14.69
CA LEU A 51 -25.69 23.78 15.45
C LEU A 51 -26.44 24.02 16.77
N THR A 52 -26.20 25.15 17.44
CA THR A 52 -26.97 25.54 18.63
C THR A 52 -28.45 25.70 18.29
N ASN A 53 -28.77 26.47 17.23
CA ASN A 53 -30.14 26.64 16.76
C ASN A 53 -30.79 25.30 16.36
N PHE A 54 -30.03 24.44 15.67
CA PHE A 54 -30.49 23.11 15.29
C PHE A 54 -30.83 22.24 16.51
N ILE A 55 -29.92 22.13 17.48
CA ILE A 55 -30.12 21.32 18.68
C ILE A 55 -31.29 21.87 19.51
N ASN A 56 -31.37 23.18 19.73
CA ASN A 56 -32.46 23.77 20.51
C ASN A 56 -33.85 23.55 19.83
N ASN A 57 -33.92 23.58 18.50
CA ASN A 57 -35.15 23.35 17.75
C ASN A 57 -35.56 21.85 17.62
N TYR A 58 -34.60 20.93 17.49
CA TYR A 58 -34.88 19.53 17.15
C TYR A 58 -34.68 18.53 18.31
N PHE A 59 -33.87 18.88 19.30
CA PHE A 59 -33.58 18.04 20.48
C PHE A 59 -34.39 18.50 21.71
N ASN A 60 -35.05 19.66 21.63
CA ASN A 60 -35.94 20.22 22.66
C ASN A 60 -35.32 20.24 24.08
N PRO A 61 -34.11 20.79 24.26
CA PRO A 61 -33.43 20.80 25.55
C PRO A 61 -34.19 21.64 26.59
N ILE A 62 -34.21 21.22 27.85
CA ILE A 62 -34.86 22.01 28.94
C ILE A 62 -34.12 23.32 29.21
N ILE A 63 -32.81 23.34 28.98
CA ILE A 63 -31.96 24.53 29.04
C ILE A 63 -31.26 24.66 27.69
N ASP A 64 -31.60 25.72 26.94
CA ASP A 64 -31.00 26.05 25.64
C ASP A 64 -29.48 25.87 25.65
N VAL A 65 -29.00 24.99 24.78
CA VAL A 65 -27.56 24.80 24.53
C VAL A 65 -26.98 26.13 24.03
N GLN A 66 -25.71 26.38 24.34
CA GLN A 66 -25.01 27.61 23.96
C GLN A 66 -23.81 27.30 23.03
N PRO A 67 -23.39 28.21 22.13
CA PRO A 67 -22.30 27.93 21.17
C PRO A 67 -20.93 27.63 21.80
N ARG A 68 -20.75 27.89 23.11
CA ARG A 68 -19.56 27.56 23.90
C ARG A 68 -19.58 26.11 24.44
N GLU A 69 -20.74 25.47 24.46
CA GLU A 69 -20.98 24.12 25.00
C GLU A 69 -20.85 23.05 23.89
N ILE A 70 -20.59 23.49 22.65
CA ILE A 70 -20.43 22.65 21.46
C ILE A 70 -18.96 22.66 21.02
N ILE A 71 -18.38 21.46 20.88
CA ILE A 71 -17.11 21.25 20.18
C ILE A 71 -17.40 20.43 18.92
N VAL A 72 -16.99 20.91 17.75
CA VAL A 72 -17.07 20.17 16.47
C VAL A 72 -15.71 19.53 16.17
N SER A 73 -15.72 18.30 15.64
CA SER A 73 -14.56 17.43 15.43
C SER A 73 -14.79 16.45 14.26
N SER A 74 -13.78 15.64 13.93
CA SER A 74 -13.68 14.69 12.79
C SER A 74 -14.65 13.49 12.78
N GLY A 75 -15.93 13.75 13.05
CA GLY A 75 -17.01 12.76 13.16
C GLY A 75 -17.15 12.17 14.55
N VAL A 76 -18.35 11.67 14.87
CA VAL A 76 -18.71 11.15 16.21
C VAL A 76 -17.68 10.17 16.77
N SER A 77 -17.13 9.26 15.95
CA SER A 77 -16.09 8.32 16.39
C SER A 77 -14.85 9.01 16.99
N GLY A 78 -14.31 10.04 16.31
CA GLY A 78 -13.18 10.80 16.82
C GLY A 78 -13.56 11.72 17.97
N THR A 79 -14.79 12.24 17.98
CA THR A 79 -15.31 13.05 19.10
C THR A 79 -15.49 12.22 20.37
N LEU A 80 -16.00 10.99 20.24
CA LEU A 80 -16.11 10.03 21.33
C LEU A 80 -14.72 9.66 21.87
N ASP A 81 -13.76 9.38 20.98
CA ASP A 81 -12.38 9.07 21.37
C ASP A 81 -11.75 10.20 22.21
N GLN A 82 -11.83 11.46 21.75
CA GLN A 82 -11.40 12.62 22.57
C GLN A 82 -12.16 12.75 23.88
N LEU A 83 -13.47 12.47 23.90
CA LEU A 83 -14.27 12.54 25.12
C LEU A 83 -13.83 11.46 26.12
N ILE A 84 -13.50 10.26 25.65
CA ILE A 84 -12.93 9.17 26.47
C ILE A 84 -11.55 9.57 27.00
N TRP A 85 -10.64 10.02 26.13
CA TRP A 85 -9.30 10.52 26.49
C TRP A 85 -9.31 11.68 27.49
N THR A 86 -10.40 12.44 27.58
CA THR A 86 -10.53 13.55 28.55
C THR A 86 -11.26 13.15 29.85
N LEU A 87 -11.96 12.01 29.86
CA LEU A 87 -12.70 11.51 31.03
C LEU A 87 -12.04 10.34 31.75
N CYS A 88 -11.14 9.59 31.08
CA CYS A 88 -10.60 8.33 31.55
C CYS A 88 -9.07 8.34 31.59
N ASN A 89 -8.51 7.71 32.62
CA ASN A 89 -7.08 7.41 32.71
C ASN A 89 -6.82 5.99 32.17
N GLU A 90 -5.55 5.61 32.08
CA GLU A 90 -5.17 4.22 31.81
C GLU A 90 -5.78 3.27 32.85
N GLY A 91 -6.47 2.23 32.38
CA GLY A 91 -7.16 1.24 33.21
C GLY A 91 -8.60 1.61 33.60
N ASP A 92 -9.03 2.87 33.49
CA ASP A 92 -10.42 3.26 33.78
C ASP A 92 -11.41 2.61 32.79
N GLY A 93 -12.63 2.33 33.26
CA GLY A 93 -13.67 1.65 32.49
C GLY A 93 -14.84 2.55 32.06
N ILE A 94 -15.52 2.14 31.00
CA ILE A 94 -16.82 2.70 30.58
C ILE A 94 -17.82 1.56 30.45
N LEU A 95 -18.97 1.71 31.11
CA LEU A 95 -20.08 0.77 30.95
C LEU A 95 -20.81 1.08 29.64
N VAL A 96 -21.08 0.04 28.85
CA VAL A 96 -21.82 0.18 27.59
C VAL A 96 -22.90 -0.89 27.55
N GLY A 97 -24.13 -0.50 27.17
CA GLY A 97 -25.23 -1.43 27.02
C GLY A 97 -24.89 -2.57 26.07
N LYS A 98 -25.21 -3.81 26.44
CA LYS A 98 -24.91 -4.96 25.57
C LYS A 98 -25.98 -5.17 24.50
N PRO A 99 -25.59 -5.33 23.22
CA PRO A 99 -24.25 -5.27 22.69
C PRO A 99 -23.91 -3.92 22.05
N VAL A 100 -22.62 -3.63 22.07
CA VAL A 100 -22.03 -2.33 21.77
C VAL A 100 -22.13 -1.98 20.29
N TYR A 101 -22.85 -0.92 19.95
CA TYR A 101 -23.12 -0.46 18.57
C TYR A 101 -23.79 -1.55 17.68
N SER A 102 -24.63 -2.42 18.28
CA SER A 102 -24.94 -3.70 17.63
C SER A 102 -26.28 -4.42 17.85
N GLY A 103 -27.16 -4.07 18.82
CA GLY A 103 -28.54 -4.60 18.86
C GLY A 103 -28.93 -5.35 20.14
N PHE A 104 -29.62 -4.64 21.05
CA PHE A 104 -29.58 -4.86 22.51
C PHE A 104 -30.18 -6.16 23.08
N ILE A 105 -29.49 -6.71 24.09
CA ILE A 105 -29.83 -7.94 24.86
C ILE A 105 -30.94 -7.59 25.87
N LYS A 106 -32.17 -7.49 25.36
CA LYS A 106 -33.28 -6.71 25.93
C LYS A 106 -32.99 -5.21 25.96
N ASP A 107 -34.03 -4.44 26.24
CA ASP A 107 -33.97 -2.98 26.38
C ASP A 107 -32.87 -2.57 27.38
N PRO A 108 -31.79 -1.90 26.93
CA PRO A 108 -30.66 -1.51 27.77
C PRO A 108 -30.97 -0.25 28.60
N PHE A 109 -32.20 0.30 28.45
CA PHE A 109 -32.80 1.36 29.24
C PHE A 109 -33.85 0.82 30.21
N SER A 110 -34.01 -0.50 30.32
CA SER A 110 -34.91 -1.13 31.29
C SER A 110 -34.34 -1.11 32.71
N ILE A 111 -35.22 -1.25 33.71
CA ILE A 111 -34.84 -1.40 35.13
C ILE A 111 -33.92 -2.63 35.33
N GLN A 112 -34.09 -3.66 34.52
CA GLN A 112 -33.25 -4.86 34.52
C GLN A 112 -31.84 -4.57 33.98
N ALA A 113 -31.71 -3.74 32.94
CA ALA A 113 -30.40 -3.32 32.44
C ALA A 113 -29.67 -2.42 33.44
N LEU A 114 -30.39 -1.56 34.16
CA LEU A 114 -29.83 -0.76 35.26
C LEU A 114 -29.18 -1.63 36.34
N GLN A 115 -29.84 -2.73 36.74
CA GLN A 115 -29.27 -3.70 37.68
C GLN A 115 -27.99 -4.37 37.16
N CYS A 116 -27.87 -4.59 35.85
CA CYS A 116 -26.64 -5.10 35.23
C CYS A 116 -25.50 -4.06 35.28
N TYR A 117 -25.79 -2.78 35.00
CA TYR A 117 -24.80 -1.69 35.13
C TYR A 117 -24.34 -1.53 36.58
N GLU A 118 -25.25 -1.55 37.55
CA GLU A 118 -24.93 -1.51 38.99
C GLU A 118 -24.04 -2.68 39.42
N GLN A 119 -24.33 -3.90 38.95
CA GLN A 119 -23.55 -5.09 39.28
C GLN A 119 -22.13 -5.04 38.71
N GLU A 120 -21.97 -4.71 37.43
CA GLU A 120 -20.65 -4.61 36.80
C GLU A 120 -19.86 -3.38 37.32
N LEU A 121 -20.53 -2.28 37.67
CA LEU A 121 -19.90 -1.14 38.37
C LEU A 121 -19.30 -1.53 39.72
N VAL A 122 -20.09 -2.18 40.57
CA VAL A 122 -19.65 -2.62 41.91
C VAL A 122 -18.57 -3.69 41.79
N LYS A 123 -18.71 -4.63 40.85
CA LYS A 123 -17.70 -5.65 40.55
C LYS A 123 -16.38 -5.03 40.11
N PHE A 124 -16.39 -4.18 39.08
CA PHE A 124 -15.18 -3.54 38.56
C PHE A 124 -14.43 -2.76 39.64
N ASN A 125 -15.15 -1.94 40.42
CA ASN A 125 -14.57 -1.13 41.51
C ASN A 125 -14.12 -1.95 42.73
N ASN A 126 -14.54 -3.22 42.86
CA ASN A 126 -14.03 -4.17 43.87
C ASN A 126 -12.81 -4.95 43.35
N GLU A 127 -12.77 -5.24 42.06
CA GLU A 127 -11.68 -5.97 41.39
C GLU A 127 -10.45 -5.08 41.12
N HIS A 128 -10.63 -3.76 40.98
CA HIS A 128 -9.57 -2.80 40.63
C HIS A 128 -9.39 -1.71 41.71
N THR A 129 -8.20 -1.64 42.31
CA THR A 129 -7.87 -0.65 43.38
C THR A 129 -7.34 0.69 42.86
N HIS A 130 -7.04 0.80 41.57
CA HIS A 130 -6.37 1.95 40.96
C HIS A 130 -7.08 2.50 39.71
N ALA A 131 -8.21 1.90 39.34
CA ALA A 131 -9.04 2.31 38.21
C ALA A 131 -10.51 2.27 38.64
N ARG A 132 -11.37 3.02 37.96
CA ARG A 132 -12.82 3.05 38.22
C ARG A 132 -13.62 3.11 36.93
N ILE A 133 -14.91 2.78 37.00
CA ILE A 133 -15.83 3.19 35.94
C ILE A 133 -15.95 4.72 35.96
N GLN A 134 -15.74 5.37 34.82
CA GLN A 134 -15.85 6.82 34.66
C GLN A 134 -17.17 7.24 34.00
N ALA A 135 -17.75 6.42 33.12
CA ALA A 135 -18.95 6.76 32.36
C ALA A 135 -19.86 5.56 32.06
N VAL A 136 -21.13 5.86 31.73
CA VAL A 136 -22.02 4.99 30.95
C VAL A 136 -22.19 5.58 29.55
N LEU A 137 -21.98 4.78 28.51
CA LEU A 137 -22.25 5.14 27.11
C LEU A 137 -23.54 4.46 26.63
N LEU A 138 -24.49 5.29 26.19
CA LEU A 138 -25.78 4.88 25.64
C LEU A 138 -25.93 5.41 24.22
N ALA A 139 -26.68 4.71 23.36
CA ALA A 139 -27.02 5.16 22.01
C ALA A 139 -28.54 5.34 21.89
N ASN A 140 -28.97 6.52 21.45
CA ASN A 140 -30.36 6.99 21.43
C ASN A 140 -30.68 7.59 20.02
N PRO A 141 -31.85 7.46 19.38
CA PRO A 141 -33.06 6.69 19.69
C PRO A 141 -32.84 5.31 20.32
N HIS A 142 -33.78 4.90 21.17
CA HIS A 142 -33.64 4.04 22.37
C HIS A 142 -33.20 4.85 23.61
N ASN A 143 -34.17 5.15 24.47
CA ASN A 143 -34.18 5.78 25.81
C ASN A 143 -35.70 5.89 26.19
N PRO A 144 -36.17 6.30 27.40
CA PRO A 144 -35.43 6.65 28.60
C PRO A 144 -35.99 6.11 29.94
N LEU A 145 -35.16 5.43 30.74
CA LEU A 145 -35.33 5.36 32.21
C LEU A 145 -34.01 5.70 32.92
N GLY A 146 -33.61 6.96 32.80
CA GLY A 146 -32.42 7.47 33.47
C GLY A 146 -32.55 7.45 35.01
N ARG A 147 -31.75 6.61 35.66
CA ARG A 147 -31.26 6.83 37.02
C ARG A 147 -29.77 6.55 37.06
N CYS A 148 -28.96 7.60 37.02
CA CYS A 148 -27.54 7.50 37.27
C CYS A 148 -27.32 7.37 38.79
N TYR A 149 -27.26 6.14 39.28
CA TYR A 149 -26.63 5.91 40.58
C TYR A 149 -25.11 6.01 40.40
N HIS A 150 -24.45 6.55 41.43
CA HIS A 150 -22.99 6.75 41.55
C HIS A 150 -22.38 7.91 40.73
N ASP A 151 -21.18 8.30 41.15
CA ASP A 151 -20.48 9.54 40.78
C ASP A 151 -19.75 9.43 39.42
N ILE A 152 -20.50 9.11 38.37
CA ILE A 152 -19.99 8.83 37.01
C ILE A 152 -20.67 9.69 35.93
N HIS A 153 -20.12 9.68 34.72
CA HIS A 153 -20.62 10.42 33.57
C HIS A 153 -21.68 9.65 32.77
N LEU A 154 -22.51 10.40 32.03
CA LEU A 154 -23.46 9.88 31.06
C LEU A 154 -23.11 10.43 29.68
N ILE A 155 -22.80 9.54 28.73
CA ILE A 155 -22.56 9.87 27.33
C ILE A 155 -23.72 9.30 26.51
N ALA A 156 -24.43 10.16 25.79
CA ALA A 156 -25.48 9.77 24.86
C ALA A 156 -25.03 10.00 23.41
N ASP A 157 -24.86 8.93 22.64
CA ASP A 157 -24.70 9.02 21.18
C ASP A 157 -26.07 9.16 20.52
N GLU A 158 -26.39 10.37 20.08
CA GLU A 158 -27.67 10.76 19.49
C GLU A 158 -27.62 10.89 17.95
N ILE A 159 -26.61 10.28 17.31
CA ILE A 159 -26.32 10.36 15.85
C ILE A 159 -27.46 9.95 14.90
N TYR A 160 -28.52 9.30 15.40
CA TYR A 160 -29.71 8.89 14.62
C TYR A 160 -30.99 9.67 15.00
N ALA A 161 -30.90 10.78 15.73
CA ALA A 161 -32.03 11.59 16.20
C ALA A 161 -33.07 11.93 15.11
N MET A 162 -32.62 12.34 13.91
CA MET A 162 -33.46 12.70 12.77
C MET A 162 -33.72 11.52 11.81
N SER A 163 -33.18 10.33 12.10
CA SER A 163 -33.51 9.06 11.42
C SER A 163 -34.79 8.41 11.94
N ILE A 164 -35.63 9.12 12.70
CA ILE A 164 -36.97 8.65 13.10
C ILE A 164 -37.94 8.57 11.91
N PHE A 165 -38.85 7.61 11.92
CA PHE A 165 -39.86 7.43 10.87
C PHE A 165 -41.15 6.79 11.42
N ARG A 166 -42.31 7.26 10.95
CA ARG A 166 -43.62 6.69 11.26
C ARG A 166 -44.17 5.90 10.07
N THR A 167 -44.80 4.77 10.35
CA THR A 167 -45.36 3.82 9.39
C THR A 167 -46.70 3.29 9.90
N SER A 168 -47.45 2.62 9.03
CA SER A 168 -48.70 1.95 9.42
C SER A 168 -48.53 0.91 10.54
N SER A 169 -47.33 0.36 10.72
CA SER A 169 -47.01 -0.72 11.67
C SER A 169 -46.21 -0.31 12.91
N ASN A 170 -45.83 0.98 13.05
CA ASN A 170 -45.11 1.49 14.22
C ASN A 170 -45.70 2.79 14.82
N ASN A 171 -46.98 3.09 14.57
CA ASN A 171 -47.65 4.30 15.08
C ASN A 171 -47.60 4.48 16.61
N ASP A 172 -47.55 3.39 17.37
CA ASP A 172 -47.48 3.39 18.84
C ASP A 172 -46.04 3.43 19.38
N ALA A 173 -45.01 3.53 18.52
CA ALA A 173 -43.61 3.51 18.92
C ALA A 173 -43.17 4.86 19.52
N VAL A 174 -42.35 4.79 20.58
CA VAL A 174 -41.90 5.95 21.36
C VAL A 174 -41.10 6.92 20.49
N GLU A 175 -41.50 8.19 20.47
CA GLU A 175 -40.80 9.24 19.72
C GLU A 175 -39.40 9.51 20.29
N PHE A 176 -38.46 9.98 19.47
CA PHE A 176 -37.12 10.32 19.95
C PHE A 176 -37.19 11.42 21.01
N GLN A 177 -36.69 11.10 22.20
CA GLN A 177 -36.49 12.04 23.28
C GLN A 177 -34.98 12.18 23.53
N SER A 178 -34.41 13.36 23.25
CA SER A 178 -33.01 13.64 23.58
C SER A 178 -32.82 13.62 25.09
N VAL A 179 -31.66 13.14 25.56
CA VAL A 179 -31.25 13.23 26.96
C VAL A 179 -31.27 14.67 27.49
N LEU A 180 -31.09 15.68 26.62
CA LEU A 180 -31.14 17.10 27.01
C LEU A 180 -32.56 17.61 27.35
N SER A 181 -33.60 16.89 26.91
CA SER A 181 -35.02 17.22 27.10
C SER A 181 -35.63 16.60 28.37
N ILE A 182 -34.83 15.87 29.14
CA ILE A 182 -35.22 15.21 30.38
C ILE A 182 -34.81 16.11 31.56
N ASN A 183 -35.68 16.33 32.56
CA ASN A 183 -35.23 17.03 33.76
C ASN A 183 -34.38 16.08 34.61
N MET A 184 -33.14 16.48 34.84
CA MET A 184 -32.12 15.69 35.52
C MET A 184 -31.63 16.30 36.83
N GLU A 185 -32.16 17.44 37.27
CA GLU A 185 -31.70 18.16 38.48
C GLU A 185 -31.69 17.27 39.75
N ASP A 186 -32.66 16.36 39.88
CA ASP A 186 -32.77 15.38 40.97
C ASP A 186 -32.19 13.97 40.62
N ILE A 187 -31.56 13.80 39.45
CA ILE A 187 -31.17 12.48 38.88
C ILE A 187 -29.66 12.38 38.62
N VAL A 188 -29.06 13.38 37.99
CA VAL A 188 -27.63 13.42 37.65
C VAL A 188 -27.16 14.86 37.48
N ASP A 189 -25.98 15.16 37.98
CA ASP A 189 -25.31 16.45 37.78
C ASP A 189 -25.26 16.81 36.28
N PRO A 190 -25.87 17.94 35.84
CA PRO A 190 -25.85 18.36 34.43
C PRO A 190 -24.43 18.62 33.87
N MET A 191 -23.41 18.77 34.71
CA MET A 191 -21.99 18.82 34.32
C MET A 191 -21.40 17.44 33.98
N ARG A 192 -22.20 16.37 34.08
CA ARG A 192 -21.78 14.99 33.80
C ARG A 192 -22.47 14.37 32.60
N VAL A 193 -23.43 15.07 31.99
CA VAL A 193 -24.21 14.63 30.82
C VAL A 193 -23.63 15.23 29.55
N HIS A 194 -23.21 14.37 28.63
CA HIS A 194 -22.56 14.74 27.36
C HIS A 194 -23.29 14.09 26.18
N VAL A 195 -23.47 14.81 25.08
CA VAL A 195 -24.25 14.33 23.93
C VAL A 195 -23.44 14.39 22.65
N LEU A 196 -23.38 13.30 21.90
CA LEU A 196 -22.69 13.21 20.62
C LEU A 196 -23.70 13.26 19.47
N TYR A 197 -23.36 13.96 18.39
CA TYR A 197 -24.17 14.04 17.17
C TYR A 197 -23.30 14.26 15.92
N GLY A 198 -23.79 14.03 14.71
CA GLY A 198 -22.98 14.26 13.51
C GLY A 198 -23.65 14.03 12.16
N MET A 199 -23.03 14.56 11.11
CA MET A 199 -23.55 14.49 9.72
C MET A 199 -23.64 13.07 9.14
N SER A 200 -22.99 12.09 9.77
CA SER A 200 -22.68 10.79 9.15
C SER A 200 -23.94 10.00 8.79
N LYS A 201 -24.96 10.02 9.66
CA LYS A 201 -26.21 9.24 9.49
C LYS A 201 -27.33 10.13 9.00
N ASP A 202 -27.76 11.07 9.83
CA ASP A 202 -28.93 11.92 9.57
C ASP A 202 -28.76 12.87 8.38
N PHE A 203 -27.57 13.44 8.17
CA PHE A 203 -27.24 14.21 6.97
C PHE A 203 -26.62 13.35 5.84
N SER A 204 -26.70 12.02 5.95
CA SER A 204 -26.27 11.04 4.94
C SER A 204 -24.82 11.21 4.42
N SER A 205 -23.95 11.83 5.22
CA SER A 205 -22.66 12.37 4.79
C SER A 205 -21.47 11.77 5.55
N ASN A 206 -21.45 10.43 5.69
CA ASN A 206 -20.38 9.65 6.34
C ASN A 206 -18.95 10.17 6.01
N GLY A 207 -18.70 10.47 4.73
CA GLY A 207 -17.39 10.90 4.22
C GLY A 207 -16.99 12.36 4.46
N LEU A 208 -17.90 13.24 4.92
CA LEU A 208 -17.54 14.62 5.29
C LEU A 208 -16.87 14.73 6.68
N ARG A 209 -16.85 13.63 7.45
CA ARG A 209 -16.17 13.54 8.75
C ARG A 209 -16.53 14.67 9.73
N LEU A 210 -17.81 14.97 9.91
CA LEU A 210 -18.27 15.93 10.91
C LEU A 210 -19.14 15.29 12.00
N GLY A 211 -18.80 15.67 13.24
CA GLY A 211 -19.53 15.33 14.46
C GLY A 211 -19.25 16.37 15.53
N LEU A 212 -20.02 16.34 16.60
CA LEU A 212 -19.94 17.27 17.72
C LEU A 212 -20.14 16.57 19.05
N VAL A 213 -19.66 17.19 20.12
CA VAL A 213 -20.11 16.94 21.50
C VAL A 213 -20.79 18.20 22.03
N VAL A 214 -21.91 18.01 22.73
CA VAL A 214 -22.50 18.98 23.64
C VAL A 214 -22.09 18.61 25.06
N SER A 215 -21.49 19.52 25.81
CA SER A 215 -21.31 19.39 27.25
C SER A 215 -21.46 20.74 27.94
N ARG A 216 -22.18 20.76 29.07
CA ARG A 216 -22.30 21.97 29.90
C ARG A 216 -21.11 22.17 30.83
N ASN A 217 -20.21 21.19 30.93
CA ASN A 217 -19.04 21.21 31.81
C ASN A 217 -17.90 22.06 31.23
N PRO A 218 -17.59 23.24 31.80
CA PRO A 218 -16.60 24.14 31.23
C PRO A 218 -15.18 23.58 31.30
N GLN A 219 -14.85 22.80 32.33
CA GLN A 219 -13.52 22.20 32.50
C GLN A 219 -13.27 21.10 31.46
N LEU A 220 -14.30 20.27 31.19
CA LEU A 220 -14.24 19.26 30.13
C LEU A 220 -14.17 19.91 28.74
N VAL A 221 -14.97 20.95 28.49
CA VAL A 221 -14.91 21.70 27.23
C VAL A 221 -13.54 22.36 27.03
N GLU A 222 -12.94 22.94 28.07
CA GLU A 222 -11.59 23.51 28.01
C GLU A 222 -10.51 22.45 27.75
N ALA A 223 -10.56 21.33 28.47
CA ALA A 223 -9.62 20.22 28.30
C ALA A 223 -9.75 19.56 26.90
N MET A 224 -10.97 19.25 26.44
CA MET A 224 -11.20 18.77 25.07
C MET A 224 -10.75 19.78 24.02
N SER A 225 -11.01 21.08 24.24
CA SER A 225 -10.55 22.13 23.32
C SER A 225 -9.03 22.14 23.15
N SER A 226 -8.27 21.83 24.19
CA SER A 226 -6.80 21.74 24.12
C SER A 226 -6.29 20.63 23.19
N ILE A 227 -7.02 19.51 23.06
CA ILE A 227 -6.63 18.36 22.22
C ILE A 227 -7.28 18.36 20.83
N THR A 228 -8.28 19.20 20.58
CA THR A 228 -8.97 19.27 19.26
C THR A 228 -8.08 19.64 18.06
N ILE A 229 -6.84 20.06 18.28
CA ILE A 229 -5.86 20.27 17.21
C ILE A 229 -5.60 18.99 16.39
N PHE A 230 -5.68 17.81 17.01
CA PHE A 230 -5.48 16.51 16.36
C PHE A 230 -6.73 16.01 15.60
N SER A 231 -7.86 16.70 15.72
CA SER A 231 -9.18 16.23 15.23
C SER A 231 -9.96 17.29 14.43
N TRP A 232 -9.29 18.41 14.11
CA TRP A 232 -9.86 19.64 13.55
C TRP A 232 -10.88 19.39 12.42
N PRO A 233 -12.13 19.88 12.53
CA PRO A 233 -13.09 19.80 11.42
C PRO A 233 -12.59 20.60 10.21
N SER A 234 -12.49 19.94 9.06
CA SER A 234 -12.00 20.56 7.82
C SER A 234 -12.90 21.72 7.37
N ALA A 235 -12.33 22.91 7.13
CA ALA A 235 -13.10 24.13 6.85
C ALA A 235 -14.10 24.03 5.66
N PRO A 236 -13.83 23.31 4.55
CA PRO A 236 -14.83 23.03 3.52
C PRO A 236 -16.01 22.17 3.99
N ALA A 237 -15.79 21.24 4.91
CA ALA A 237 -16.84 20.42 5.50
C ALA A 237 -17.64 21.23 6.53
N ASP A 238 -16.96 21.99 7.40
CA ASP A 238 -17.58 22.91 8.36
C ASP A 238 -18.57 23.86 7.65
N LEU A 239 -18.12 24.50 6.57
CA LEU A 239 -18.94 25.34 5.72
C LEU A 239 -20.10 24.57 5.06
N ALA A 240 -19.89 23.31 4.65
CA ALA A 240 -20.92 22.49 4.03
C ALA A 240 -22.08 22.16 4.99
N TRP A 241 -21.78 21.81 6.24
CA TRP A 241 -22.84 21.65 7.25
C TRP A 241 -23.50 22.99 7.57
N CYS A 242 -22.68 24.04 7.72
CA CYS A 242 -23.13 25.37 8.07
C CYS A 242 -24.19 25.92 7.10
N ILE A 243 -23.98 25.83 5.78
CA ILE A 243 -24.96 26.33 4.80
C ILE A 243 -26.24 25.49 4.74
N MET A 244 -26.16 24.18 5.00
CA MET A 244 -27.35 23.30 5.08
C MET A 244 -28.22 23.57 6.31
N LEU A 245 -27.63 24.12 7.38
CA LEU A 245 -28.35 24.48 8.62
C LEU A 245 -28.94 25.90 8.59
N GLU A 246 -28.32 26.83 7.86
CA GLU A 246 -28.82 28.21 7.70
C GLU A 246 -30.05 28.29 6.76
N ASP A 247 -30.11 27.43 5.76
CA ASP A 247 -31.24 27.34 4.85
C ASP A 247 -32.38 26.51 5.47
N THR A 248 -33.19 27.16 6.30
CA THR A 248 -34.31 26.50 6.99
C THR A 248 -35.29 25.83 6.03
N ILE A 249 -35.51 26.41 4.85
CA ILE A 249 -36.40 25.86 3.82
C ILE A 249 -35.84 24.54 3.27
N PHE A 250 -34.54 24.48 3.00
CA PHE A 250 -33.88 23.24 2.62
C PHE A 250 -33.85 22.24 3.79
N LEU A 251 -33.56 22.68 5.01
CA LEU A 251 -33.45 21.83 6.20
C LEU A 251 -34.77 21.14 6.56
N GLU A 252 -35.87 21.89 6.60
CA GLU A 252 -37.23 21.36 6.85
C GLU A 252 -37.63 20.33 5.77
N TYR A 253 -37.40 20.67 4.50
CA TYR A 253 -37.61 19.74 3.38
C TYR A 253 -36.73 18.48 3.47
N TYR A 254 -35.46 18.66 3.82
CA TYR A 254 -34.47 17.59 3.91
C TYR A 254 -34.84 16.59 5.01
N ILE A 255 -35.16 17.07 6.21
CA ILE A 255 -35.55 16.20 7.34
C ILE A 255 -36.87 15.51 7.02
N SER A 256 -37.88 16.22 6.50
CA SER A 256 -39.17 15.62 6.15
C SER A 256 -39.05 14.52 5.08
N GLU A 257 -38.28 14.76 4.02
CA GLU A 257 -38.06 13.76 2.95
C GLU A 257 -37.11 12.63 3.39
N HIS A 258 -36.16 12.89 4.30
CA HIS A 258 -35.32 11.87 4.94
C HIS A 258 -36.18 10.88 5.73
N GLN A 259 -36.92 11.37 6.73
CA GLN A 259 -37.80 10.56 7.59
C GLN A 259 -38.84 9.78 6.77
N LYS A 260 -39.45 10.42 5.77
CA LYS A 260 -40.38 9.78 4.83
C LYS A 260 -39.72 8.64 4.03
N ARG A 261 -38.52 8.85 3.46
CA ARG A 261 -37.81 7.81 2.70
C ARG A 261 -37.36 6.65 3.58
N LEU A 262 -37.07 6.90 4.85
CA LEU A 262 -36.79 5.84 5.81
C LEU A 262 -38.05 5.03 6.14
N GLY A 263 -39.20 5.68 6.38
CA GLY A 263 -40.48 4.98 6.56
C GLY A 263 -40.89 4.14 5.35
N GLU A 264 -40.77 4.70 4.14
CA GLU A 264 -40.98 3.96 2.88
C GLU A 264 -40.00 2.79 2.68
N GLY A 265 -38.77 2.89 3.22
CA GLY A 265 -37.76 1.84 3.17
C GLY A 265 -38.04 0.72 4.18
N TYR A 266 -38.46 1.09 5.38
CA TYR A 266 -38.91 0.19 6.43
C TYR A 266 -40.11 -0.65 5.98
N GLU A 267 -41.22 -0.01 5.57
CA GLU A 267 -42.45 -0.73 5.18
C GLU A 267 -42.18 -1.69 4.01
N PHE A 268 -41.31 -1.29 3.07
CA PHE A 268 -40.91 -2.13 1.94
C PHE A 268 -40.12 -3.36 2.36
N LEU A 269 -39.11 -3.23 3.25
CA LEU A 269 -38.33 -4.39 3.69
C LEU A 269 -39.13 -5.28 4.66
N ALA A 270 -39.78 -4.67 5.65
CA ALA A 270 -40.63 -5.35 6.63
C ALA A 270 -41.72 -6.20 5.95
N GLY A 271 -42.45 -5.59 5.00
CA GLY A 271 -43.49 -6.29 4.24
C GLY A 271 -42.96 -7.45 3.40
N ILE A 272 -41.72 -7.38 2.90
CA ILE A 272 -41.10 -8.54 2.22
C ILE A 272 -40.73 -9.63 3.24
N LEU A 273 -40.12 -9.29 4.38
CA LEU A 273 -39.75 -10.29 5.40
C LEU A 273 -40.98 -11.05 5.94
N ASP A 274 -42.09 -10.34 6.19
CA ASP A 274 -43.37 -10.94 6.57
C ASP A 274 -43.90 -11.94 5.53
N ASN A 275 -43.88 -11.57 4.24
CA ASN A 275 -44.31 -12.45 3.16
C ASN A 275 -43.36 -13.66 2.92
N LEU A 276 -42.13 -13.62 3.45
CA LEU A 276 -41.15 -14.71 3.36
C LEU A 276 -41.14 -15.63 4.59
N GLY A 277 -41.92 -15.30 5.63
CA GLY A 277 -41.85 -15.97 6.93
C GLY A 277 -40.44 -15.89 7.51
N ILE A 278 -39.91 -14.67 7.62
CA ILE A 278 -38.65 -14.34 8.28
C ILE A 278 -38.97 -13.28 9.33
N ASP A 279 -38.70 -13.57 10.60
CA ASP A 279 -39.03 -12.63 11.68
C ASP A 279 -37.93 -11.58 11.87
N TYR A 280 -38.29 -10.48 12.52
CA TYR A 280 -37.41 -9.34 12.74
C TYR A 280 -37.91 -8.49 13.92
N ALA A 281 -37.04 -7.64 14.47
CA ALA A 281 -37.38 -6.77 15.59
C ALA A 281 -38.51 -5.79 15.23
N ARG A 282 -39.71 -6.05 15.77
CA ARG A 282 -40.93 -5.26 15.55
C ARG A 282 -40.89 -3.93 16.29
N GLY A 283 -41.71 -2.97 15.86
CA GLY A 283 -41.86 -1.65 16.51
C GLY A 283 -40.73 -0.65 16.25
N SER A 284 -39.60 -1.05 15.66
CA SER A 284 -38.52 -0.11 15.31
C SER A 284 -39.03 1.06 14.45
N ASN A 285 -38.66 2.28 14.87
CA ASN A 285 -39.10 3.55 14.31
C ASN A 285 -37.94 4.53 14.08
N ALA A 286 -36.69 4.06 14.15
CA ALA A 286 -35.50 4.88 14.05
C ALA A 286 -34.32 4.16 13.40
N GLY A 287 -33.34 4.94 12.94
CA GLY A 287 -32.21 4.43 12.15
C GLY A 287 -32.66 4.03 10.73
N PHE A 288 -31.91 3.16 10.07
CA PHE A 288 -32.21 2.78 8.67
C PHE A 288 -31.85 1.33 8.32
N PHE A 289 -32.01 0.46 9.31
CA PHE A 289 -31.76 -0.98 9.24
C PHE A 289 -32.80 -1.75 10.05
N LEU A 290 -33.01 -3.02 9.69
CA LEU A 290 -33.74 -3.98 10.51
C LEU A 290 -32.76 -4.96 11.19
N TRP A 291 -33.19 -5.51 12.31
CA TRP A 291 -32.56 -6.63 13.00
C TRP A 291 -33.39 -7.88 12.71
N VAL A 292 -32.82 -8.82 11.96
CA VAL A 292 -33.55 -9.90 11.26
C VAL A 292 -33.09 -11.27 11.76
N ASP A 293 -34.03 -12.18 12.01
CA ASP A 293 -33.76 -13.55 12.44
C ASP A 293 -33.60 -14.50 11.25
N LEU A 294 -32.37 -14.97 11.04
CA LEU A 294 -31.96 -15.98 10.06
C LEU A 294 -31.53 -17.29 10.74
N SER A 295 -31.87 -17.52 12.01
CA SER A 295 -31.53 -18.75 12.76
C SER A 295 -31.97 -20.04 12.04
N PHE A 296 -33.07 -19.99 11.27
CA PHE A 296 -33.55 -21.08 10.42
C PHE A 296 -32.54 -21.55 9.35
N ALA A 297 -31.51 -20.75 9.06
CA ALA A 297 -30.48 -21.01 8.06
C ALA A 297 -29.11 -21.39 8.66
N LEU A 298 -29.00 -21.46 9.99
CA LEU A 298 -27.81 -21.96 10.66
C LEU A 298 -27.66 -23.47 10.44
N GLU A 299 -26.42 -23.88 10.18
CA GLU A 299 -26.06 -25.29 10.11
C GLU A 299 -26.01 -25.87 11.53
N GLN A 300 -26.30 -27.16 11.70
CA GLN A 300 -26.22 -27.80 13.03
C GLN A 300 -24.78 -28.25 13.29
N PRO A 301 -24.22 -28.02 14.49
CA PRO A 301 -22.91 -28.54 14.90
C PRO A 301 -22.79 -30.07 14.75
N GLU A 302 -21.64 -30.55 14.31
CA GLU A 302 -21.37 -31.99 14.11
C GLU A 302 -21.37 -32.80 15.41
N ASP A 303 -21.16 -32.14 16.56
CA ASP A 303 -21.22 -32.73 17.90
C ASP A 303 -22.65 -32.76 18.51
N GLY A 304 -23.63 -32.16 17.83
CA GLY A 304 -25.01 -32.07 18.29
C GLY A 304 -25.26 -31.01 19.37
N SER A 305 -24.35 -30.05 19.57
CA SER A 305 -24.57 -28.86 20.40
C SER A 305 -25.57 -27.87 19.75
N GLU A 306 -26.06 -26.89 20.52
CA GLU A 306 -26.85 -25.78 19.95
C GLU A 306 -25.95 -24.90 19.06
N PRO A 307 -26.44 -24.42 17.88
CA PRO A 307 -25.67 -23.55 16.99
C PRO A 307 -25.07 -22.33 17.71
N GLY A 308 -23.79 -22.05 17.45
CA GLY A 308 -23.01 -21.07 18.19
C GLY A 308 -22.35 -19.99 17.32
N LEU A 309 -21.29 -19.42 17.88
CA LEU A 309 -20.32 -18.51 17.23
C LEU A 309 -19.92 -18.99 15.83
N THR A 310 -19.57 -20.27 15.69
CA THR A 310 -19.03 -20.86 14.46
C THR A 310 -20.06 -20.89 13.34
N GLU A 311 -21.31 -21.19 13.67
CA GLU A 311 -22.41 -21.34 12.72
C GLU A 311 -22.85 -19.98 12.16
N ASP A 312 -22.83 -18.93 12.99
CA ASP A 312 -23.01 -17.54 12.57
C ASP A 312 -21.92 -17.10 11.57
N MET A 313 -20.64 -17.40 11.87
CA MET A 313 -19.53 -17.09 10.98
C MET A 313 -19.63 -17.84 9.65
N ARG A 314 -20.04 -19.11 9.65
CA ARG A 314 -20.29 -19.88 8.42
C ARG A 314 -21.42 -19.26 7.59
N LEU A 315 -22.53 -18.89 8.21
CA LEU A 315 -23.68 -18.29 7.51
C LEU A 315 -23.31 -16.91 6.91
N ASP A 316 -22.61 -16.06 7.66
CA ASP A 316 -22.14 -14.76 7.16
C ASP A 316 -21.15 -14.93 5.99
N GLN A 317 -20.14 -15.79 6.14
CA GLN A 317 -19.18 -16.07 5.08
C GLN A 317 -19.86 -16.62 3.81
N LYS A 318 -20.86 -17.50 3.97
CA LYS A 318 -21.68 -18.09 2.89
C LYS A 318 -22.52 -17.04 2.16
N LEU A 319 -23.02 -16.02 2.86
CA LEU A 319 -23.70 -14.85 2.28
C LEU A 319 -22.69 -13.94 1.54
N ILE A 320 -21.58 -13.59 2.18
CA ILE A 320 -20.53 -12.68 1.64
C ILE A 320 -19.85 -13.26 0.38
N GLN A 321 -19.49 -14.56 0.39
CA GLN A 321 -18.99 -15.27 -0.79
C GLN A 321 -19.99 -15.26 -1.97
N ASN A 322 -21.26 -14.98 -1.68
CA ASN A 322 -22.32 -14.83 -2.66
C ASN A 322 -22.77 -13.37 -2.87
N GLY A 323 -22.07 -12.37 -2.34
CA GLY A 323 -22.36 -10.95 -2.59
C GLY A 323 -23.68 -10.46 -1.97
N VAL A 324 -24.15 -11.13 -0.92
CA VAL A 324 -25.13 -10.59 0.02
C VAL A 324 -24.35 -10.26 1.29
N HIS A 325 -24.22 -8.99 1.64
CA HIS A 325 -23.47 -8.57 2.83
C HIS A 325 -24.47 -8.06 3.85
N LEU A 326 -24.71 -8.86 4.89
CA LEU A 326 -25.37 -8.45 6.12
C LEU A 326 -24.29 -8.20 7.18
N ALA A 327 -24.64 -7.63 8.33
CA ALA A 327 -23.73 -7.64 9.47
C ALA A 327 -24.24 -8.67 10.48
N ALA A 328 -23.48 -9.75 10.66
CA ALA A 328 -23.78 -10.81 11.62
C ALA A 328 -23.86 -10.27 13.05
N GLY A 329 -24.88 -10.70 13.79
CA GLY A 329 -25.12 -10.34 15.18
C GLY A 329 -24.04 -10.84 16.13
N LEU A 330 -23.20 -11.78 15.69
CA LEU A 330 -21.95 -12.14 16.36
C LEU A 330 -20.96 -10.97 16.51
N GLY A 331 -20.71 -10.18 15.45
CA GLY A 331 -19.67 -9.11 15.41
C GLY A 331 -19.98 -7.89 16.28
N TYR A 332 -20.91 -8.13 17.20
CA TYR A 332 -22.11 -7.39 17.54
C TYR A 332 -22.78 -8.04 18.77
N GLN A 333 -22.14 -9.02 19.43
CA GLN A 333 -22.51 -9.70 20.69
C GLN A 333 -24.03 -9.94 20.95
N ALA A 334 -24.81 -10.34 19.94
CA ALA A 334 -26.24 -10.62 20.05
C ALA A 334 -26.59 -11.67 21.14
N GLU A 335 -27.85 -11.67 21.64
CA GLU A 335 -28.30 -12.65 22.65
C GLU A 335 -28.08 -14.11 22.21
N LYS A 336 -28.23 -14.35 20.91
CA LYS A 336 -28.33 -15.64 20.25
C LYS A 336 -27.74 -15.53 18.85
N PRO A 337 -27.10 -16.59 18.34
CA PRO A 337 -26.80 -16.73 16.91
C PRO A 337 -28.06 -16.65 16.04
N GLY A 338 -27.86 -16.33 14.77
CA GLY A 338 -28.88 -16.24 13.74
C GLY A 338 -29.40 -14.82 13.50
N TRP A 339 -29.08 -13.85 14.34
CA TRP A 339 -29.52 -12.46 14.14
C TRP A 339 -28.57 -11.68 13.23
N PHE A 340 -29.11 -10.87 12.31
CA PHE A 340 -28.34 -10.09 11.35
C PHE A 340 -28.92 -8.68 11.18
N ARG A 341 -28.05 -7.67 11.04
CA ARG A 341 -28.47 -6.32 10.63
C ARG A 341 -28.56 -6.22 9.10
N MET A 342 -29.71 -5.76 8.61
CA MET A 342 -30.00 -5.54 7.20
C MET A 342 -30.35 -4.07 6.95
N THR A 343 -29.48 -3.33 6.25
CA THR A 343 -29.68 -1.91 5.90
C THR A 343 -30.73 -1.77 4.79
N PHE A 344 -31.79 -0.98 5.02
CA PHE A 344 -32.84 -0.74 4.02
C PHE A 344 -32.68 0.57 3.24
N SER A 345 -31.77 1.46 3.65
CA SER A 345 -31.46 2.73 2.98
C SER A 345 -30.63 2.60 1.69
N GLN A 346 -30.98 1.61 0.86
CA GLN A 346 -30.34 1.27 -0.41
C GLN A 346 -31.34 1.38 -1.57
N PRO A 347 -30.89 1.58 -2.84
CA PRO A 347 -31.79 1.64 -3.98
C PRO A 347 -32.62 0.34 -4.10
N ARG A 348 -33.96 0.46 -4.14
CA ARG A 348 -34.89 -0.71 -4.22
C ARG A 348 -34.47 -1.80 -5.22
N PRO A 349 -33.95 -1.51 -6.44
CA PRO A 349 -33.50 -2.53 -7.39
C PRO A 349 -32.22 -3.30 -6.99
N LEU A 350 -31.44 -2.81 -6.04
CA LEU A 350 -30.32 -3.54 -5.42
C LEU A 350 -30.85 -4.39 -4.27
N LEU A 351 -31.59 -3.79 -3.33
CA LEU A 351 -32.19 -4.47 -2.18
C LEU A 351 -33.01 -5.70 -2.62
N LEU A 352 -33.85 -5.58 -3.65
CA LEU A 352 -34.58 -6.71 -4.23
C LEU A 352 -33.67 -7.82 -4.78
N LYS A 353 -32.58 -7.47 -5.48
CA LYS A 353 -31.62 -8.47 -5.99
C LYS A 353 -30.86 -9.17 -4.86
N GLY A 354 -30.54 -8.44 -3.79
CA GLY A 354 -30.00 -9.00 -2.55
C GLY A 354 -30.96 -10.02 -1.94
N LEU A 355 -32.21 -9.63 -1.69
CA LEU A 355 -33.26 -10.49 -1.14
C LEU A 355 -33.54 -11.73 -1.99
N THR A 356 -33.73 -11.57 -3.32
CA THR A 356 -33.90 -12.70 -4.25
C THR A 356 -32.75 -13.70 -4.16
N LYS A 357 -31.50 -13.20 -4.08
CA LYS A 357 -30.31 -14.04 -3.99
C LYS A 357 -30.18 -14.71 -2.62
N MET A 358 -30.47 -13.98 -1.54
CA MET A 358 -30.52 -14.51 -0.17
C MET A 358 -31.52 -15.67 -0.09
N MET A 359 -32.75 -15.52 -0.58
CA MET A 359 -33.75 -16.58 -0.52
C MET A 359 -33.41 -17.80 -1.38
N ARG A 360 -32.79 -17.59 -2.55
CA ARG A 360 -32.25 -18.68 -3.37
C ARG A 360 -31.14 -19.45 -2.65
N LEU A 361 -30.30 -18.76 -1.86
CA LEU A 361 -29.22 -19.38 -1.07
C LEU A 361 -29.72 -20.10 0.20
N LEU A 362 -30.67 -19.51 0.92
CA LEU A 362 -31.08 -19.97 2.26
C LEU A 362 -32.29 -20.91 2.27
N LYS A 363 -33.26 -20.74 1.36
CA LYS A 363 -34.45 -21.62 1.26
C LYS A 363 -34.55 -22.35 -0.09
N GLY A 364 -33.60 -22.14 -1.03
CA GLY A 364 -33.68 -22.68 -2.40
C GLY A 364 -34.80 -22.07 -3.26
N VAL A 365 -35.48 -21.04 -2.76
CA VAL A 365 -36.66 -20.43 -3.40
C VAL A 365 -36.21 -19.30 -4.32
N ASP A 366 -36.60 -19.37 -5.58
CA ASP A 366 -36.45 -18.25 -6.50
C ASP A 366 -37.62 -17.28 -6.36
N LEU A 367 -37.34 -16.07 -5.88
CA LEU A 367 -38.35 -15.02 -5.74
C LEU A 367 -38.65 -14.39 -7.10
N ASP A 368 -39.86 -14.63 -7.61
CA ASP A 368 -40.35 -13.90 -8.79
C ASP A 368 -40.58 -12.42 -8.42
N ILE A 369 -39.72 -11.57 -8.99
CA ILE A 369 -39.76 -10.11 -8.83
C ILE A 369 -41.09 -9.53 -9.33
N LEU A 370 -41.77 -10.19 -10.28
CA LEU A 370 -43.10 -9.79 -10.77
C LEU A 370 -44.22 -10.11 -9.77
N ALA A 371 -44.07 -11.19 -8.98
CA ALA A 371 -45.00 -11.47 -7.88
C ALA A 371 -44.83 -10.48 -6.73
N ILE A 372 -43.59 -10.09 -6.41
CA ILE A 372 -43.28 -9.09 -5.37
C ILE A 372 -43.74 -7.68 -5.76
N GLN A 373 -43.81 -7.34 -7.06
CA GLN A 373 -44.47 -6.11 -7.52
C GLN A 373 -45.98 -6.07 -7.17
N GLY A 374 -46.62 -7.21 -6.91
CA GLY A 374 -47.98 -7.28 -6.38
C GLY A 374 -48.12 -6.82 -4.92
N LEU A 375 -47.00 -6.68 -4.19
CA LEU A 375 -46.95 -6.21 -2.80
C LEU A 375 -46.73 -4.69 -2.69
N GLU A 376 -46.65 -3.93 -3.79
CA GLU A 376 -46.57 -2.47 -3.74
C GLU A 376 -47.81 -1.86 -3.04
N PRO A 377 -47.65 -1.04 -1.98
CA PRO A 377 -48.72 -0.18 -1.49
C PRO A 377 -49.27 0.69 -2.63
N LYS A 378 -50.60 0.84 -2.69
CA LYS A 378 -51.34 1.38 -3.87
C LYS A 378 -50.77 2.69 -4.44
N ARG A 379 -49.89 2.56 -5.44
CA ARG A 379 -49.38 3.60 -6.37
C ARG A 379 -49.55 5.05 -5.92
N THR A 380 -48.57 5.55 -5.17
CA THR A 380 -48.04 6.91 -5.40
C THR A 380 -47.01 6.87 -6.54
N ALA A 381 -46.81 7.97 -7.25
CA ALA A 381 -46.22 7.93 -8.59
C ALA A 381 -44.68 7.82 -8.62
N SER A 382 -44.18 6.77 -9.31
CA SER A 382 -42.85 6.64 -9.93
C SER A 382 -41.69 7.44 -9.31
N HIS A 383 -40.97 6.82 -8.37
CA HIS A 383 -39.75 7.38 -7.77
C HIS A 383 -38.55 7.26 -8.73
N THR A 384 -38.53 8.07 -9.78
CA THR A 384 -37.38 8.24 -10.68
C THR A 384 -36.97 9.70 -10.76
N ASN A 385 -35.79 10.04 -10.22
CA ASN A 385 -35.14 11.35 -10.34
C ASN A 385 -36.03 12.57 -9.99
N GLN A 386 -36.61 12.59 -8.79
CA GLN A 386 -37.03 13.86 -8.19
C GLN A 386 -35.78 14.71 -7.91
N ARG A 387 -35.57 15.75 -8.73
CA ARG A 387 -34.74 16.91 -8.36
C ARG A 387 -35.45 17.68 -7.24
N VAL A 388 -34.70 18.48 -6.49
CA VAL A 388 -35.27 19.47 -5.57
C VAL A 388 -36.36 20.27 -6.29
N PRO A 389 -37.57 20.43 -5.71
CA PRO A 389 -38.68 21.12 -6.35
C PRO A 389 -38.28 22.48 -6.93
N PRO A 390 -38.60 22.79 -8.20
CA PRO A 390 -38.22 24.08 -8.81
C PRO A 390 -38.78 25.31 -8.08
N SER A 391 -39.83 25.16 -7.27
CA SER A 391 -40.36 26.18 -6.36
C SER A 391 -39.39 26.52 -5.22
N ILE A 392 -38.69 25.52 -4.67
CA ILE A 392 -37.65 25.70 -3.64
C ILE A 392 -36.43 26.38 -4.28
N LEU A 393 -35.93 25.83 -5.40
CA LEU A 393 -34.79 26.40 -6.15
C LEU A 393 -35.05 27.82 -6.71
N ALA A 394 -36.31 28.21 -6.92
CA ALA A 394 -36.67 29.56 -7.39
C ALA A 394 -36.55 30.63 -6.30
N THR A 395 -36.80 30.28 -5.03
CA THR A 395 -36.74 31.21 -3.89
C THR A 395 -35.31 31.73 -3.67
N PHE A 396 -34.32 30.84 -3.76
CA PHE A 396 -32.90 31.15 -3.50
C PHE A 396 -32.23 32.07 -4.54
N ARG A 397 -32.94 32.47 -5.60
CA ARG A 397 -32.47 33.53 -6.52
C ARG A 397 -32.84 34.94 -6.09
N ARG A 398 -33.44 35.14 -4.90
CA ARG A 398 -33.92 36.46 -4.42
C ARG A 398 -33.64 36.77 -2.94
N GLN A 399 -32.41 36.57 -2.46
CA GLN A 399 -31.92 37.32 -1.30
C GLN A 399 -30.39 37.54 -1.34
N ALA A 400 -30.00 38.68 -1.91
CA ALA A 400 -28.70 39.30 -1.71
C ALA A 400 -28.94 40.79 -1.40
N PRO A 401 -28.38 41.37 -0.33
CA PRO A 401 -28.78 42.70 0.13
C PRO A 401 -28.01 43.83 -0.59
N THR A 402 -28.70 44.59 -1.45
CA THR A 402 -28.25 45.90 -1.94
C THR A 402 -29.40 46.90 -2.02
N GLN A 403 -29.10 48.18 -1.83
CA GLN A 403 -30.08 49.24 -1.59
C GLN A 403 -30.56 49.95 -2.87
N CYS A 404 -31.89 50.15 -2.93
CA CYS A 404 -32.60 51.33 -3.46
C CYS A 404 -32.66 51.66 -4.99
N PHE A 405 -33.83 52.24 -5.34
CA PHE A 405 -34.20 53.07 -6.51
C PHE A 405 -34.40 52.48 -7.93
N ASN A 406 -35.68 52.15 -8.17
CA ASN A 406 -36.55 52.63 -9.26
C ASN A 406 -36.39 52.26 -10.76
N ASN A 407 -37.59 52.18 -11.37
CA ASN A 407 -37.98 52.28 -12.79
C ASN A 407 -37.99 51.01 -13.69
N GLN A 408 -38.91 51.07 -14.66
CA GLN A 408 -39.38 50.01 -15.57
C GLN A 408 -38.89 50.28 -17.04
N PRO A 409 -39.45 49.69 -18.13
CA PRO A 409 -39.41 48.30 -18.64
C PRO A 409 -38.98 48.27 -20.16
N PRO A 410 -39.50 47.45 -21.12
CA PRO A 410 -39.52 45.97 -21.26
C PRO A 410 -38.76 45.36 -22.52
N PRO A 411 -39.37 44.73 -23.59
CA PRO A 411 -39.36 43.26 -23.82
C PRO A 411 -38.97 42.71 -25.24
N ARG A 412 -39.14 41.37 -25.45
CA ARG A 412 -39.32 40.55 -26.71
C ARG A 412 -38.09 39.74 -27.20
N GLN A 413 -38.17 38.57 -27.89
CA GLN A 413 -39.21 37.58 -28.33
C GLN A 413 -38.50 36.18 -28.58
N ARG A 414 -39.07 34.97 -28.31
CA ARG A 414 -39.95 34.06 -29.14
C ARG A 414 -39.34 33.62 -30.51
N PHE A 415 -39.31 32.37 -31.01
CA PHE A 415 -40.00 31.03 -30.83
C PHE A 415 -38.96 29.84 -30.84
N GLN A 416 -39.18 28.49 -30.77
CA GLN A 416 -40.20 27.44 -31.13
C GLN A 416 -40.15 26.98 -32.63
N ILE A 417 -40.29 25.71 -33.14
CA ILE A 417 -41.09 24.46 -32.85
C ILE A 417 -40.32 23.11 -33.23
N SER A 418 -40.90 21.92 -32.97
CA SER A 418 -40.50 20.46 -33.13
C SER A 418 -40.43 19.85 -34.58
N PHE A 419 -40.15 18.56 -34.92
CA PHE A 419 -40.77 17.22 -34.58
C PHE A 419 -39.94 15.92 -34.98
N TYR A 420 -40.49 14.69 -34.75
CA TYR A 420 -39.96 13.28 -34.93
C TYR A 420 -40.15 12.65 -36.37
N ILE A 421 -40.00 11.33 -36.77
CA ILE A 421 -39.95 9.96 -36.14
C ILE A 421 -39.34 8.81 -37.04
N GLN A 422 -38.90 7.68 -36.41
CA GLN A 422 -38.93 6.22 -36.82
C GLN A 422 -38.17 5.57 -38.04
N GLY A 423 -37.87 4.23 -37.94
CA GLY A 423 -37.39 3.30 -39.00
C GLY A 423 -36.96 1.86 -38.55
N GLU A 424 -36.92 0.83 -39.44
CA GLU A 424 -36.55 -0.62 -39.22
C GLU A 424 -35.70 -1.18 -40.43
N GLY A 425 -35.11 -2.40 -40.51
CA GLY A 425 -35.03 -3.57 -39.60
C GLY A 425 -34.58 -4.93 -40.23
N LYS A 426 -34.61 -6.03 -39.44
CA LYS A 426 -34.46 -7.49 -39.76
C LYS A 426 -33.13 -8.08 -40.35
N ARG A 427 -33.09 -9.42 -40.54
CA ARG A 427 -31.96 -10.38 -40.80
C ARG A 427 -32.48 -11.57 -41.70
N PRO A 428 -31.85 -12.78 -41.93
CA PRO A 428 -30.57 -13.43 -41.50
C PRO A 428 -29.83 -14.32 -42.58
N LEU A 429 -28.96 -15.28 -42.14
CA LEU A 429 -28.37 -16.49 -42.84
C LEU A 429 -27.12 -16.24 -43.77
N LEU A 430 -25.92 -16.84 -43.57
CA LEU A 430 -25.36 -18.22 -43.84
C LEU A 430 -24.92 -18.46 -45.34
N GLU A 431 -23.92 -19.28 -45.75
CA GLU A 431 -23.07 -20.30 -45.07
C GLU A 431 -21.71 -20.68 -45.80
N VAL A 432 -20.77 -21.31 -45.05
CA VAL A 432 -19.79 -22.43 -45.35
C VAL A 432 -18.69 -22.47 -46.47
N VAL A 433 -17.44 -22.72 -46.01
CA VAL A 433 -16.24 -23.45 -46.57
C VAL A 433 -15.58 -23.07 -47.93
N GLY A 434 -14.24 -22.89 -47.87
CA GLY A 434 -13.31 -23.04 -49.00
C GLY A 434 -11.83 -22.94 -48.56
N SER A 435 -10.95 -23.86 -48.97
CA SER A 435 -9.54 -23.92 -48.52
C SER A 435 -8.55 -23.65 -49.66
N HIS A 436 -7.34 -23.17 -49.34
CA HIS A 436 -6.13 -23.32 -50.18
C HIS A 436 -4.84 -23.06 -49.37
N ARG A 437 -3.83 -23.94 -49.46
CA ARG A 437 -2.49 -23.72 -48.87
C ARG A 437 -1.56 -23.03 -49.88
N ARG A 438 -0.76 -22.05 -49.44
CA ARG A 438 0.51 -21.67 -50.08
C ARG A 438 1.59 -21.50 -49.02
N ALA A 439 2.69 -22.24 -49.16
CA ALA A 439 3.88 -22.06 -48.34
C ALA A 439 4.78 -20.99 -48.96
N ASN A 440 5.22 -20.01 -48.16
CA ASN A 440 6.26 -19.06 -48.55
C ASN A 440 7.55 -19.38 -47.79
N LYS A 441 8.68 -19.48 -48.51
CA LYS A 441 10.00 -19.57 -47.90
C LYS A 441 10.37 -18.22 -47.28
N VAL A 442 10.42 -18.15 -45.95
CA VAL A 442 11.15 -17.08 -45.25
C VAL A 442 12.65 -17.32 -45.45
N SER A 443 13.44 -16.27 -45.69
CA SER A 443 14.89 -16.40 -45.84
C SER A 443 15.57 -16.47 -44.46
N SER A 444 16.58 -17.33 -44.33
CA SER A 444 17.27 -17.59 -43.05
C SER A 444 17.82 -16.31 -42.39
N ARG A 445 18.35 -15.38 -43.18
CA ARG A 445 18.92 -14.12 -42.68
C ARG A 445 17.91 -13.14 -42.08
N GLN A 446 16.63 -13.22 -42.47
CA GLN A 446 15.58 -12.43 -41.81
C GLN A 446 15.33 -12.97 -40.40
N ILE A 447 15.35 -14.30 -40.25
CA ILE A 447 15.15 -15.01 -38.99
C ILE A 447 16.34 -14.75 -38.04
N GLU A 448 17.58 -14.85 -38.53
CA GLU A 448 18.80 -14.59 -37.73
C GLU A 448 18.83 -13.17 -37.11
N HIS A 449 18.36 -12.16 -37.85
CA HIS A 449 18.27 -10.78 -37.33
C HIS A 449 17.20 -10.64 -36.25
N ASP A 450 15.98 -11.12 -36.54
CA ASP A 450 14.85 -10.94 -35.63
C ASP A 450 14.99 -11.83 -34.37
N ILE A 451 15.88 -12.84 -34.41
CA ILE A 451 16.42 -13.54 -33.24
C ILE A 451 17.33 -12.63 -32.39
N LYS A 452 18.27 -11.88 -32.98
CA LYS A 452 19.23 -11.05 -32.22
C LYS A 452 18.60 -9.89 -31.44
N ALA A 453 17.67 -9.16 -32.07
CA ALA A 453 16.97 -8.07 -31.37
C ALA A 453 16.12 -8.62 -30.21
N LYS A 454 15.46 -9.77 -30.41
CA LYS A 454 14.77 -10.48 -29.34
C LYS A 454 15.72 -11.01 -28.27
N SER A 455 16.93 -11.48 -28.62
CA SER A 455 17.84 -12.09 -27.65
C SER A 455 18.35 -11.12 -26.59
N SER A 456 18.53 -9.82 -26.88
CA SER A 456 18.93 -8.86 -25.82
C SER A 456 17.84 -8.70 -24.76
N MET A 457 16.59 -8.50 -25.17
CA MET A 457 15.43 -8.46 -24.28
C MET A 457 15.23 -9.79 -23.55
N GLN A 458 15.33 -10.91 -24.27
CA GLN A 458 15.13 -12.24 -23.72
C GLN A 458 16.22 -12.60 -22.70
N LEU A 459 17.48 -12.19 -22.91
CA LEU A 459 18.56 -12.38 -21.94
C LEU A 459 18.32 -11.59 -20.64
N HIS A 460 17.77 -10.38 -20.71
CA HIS A 460 17.38 -9.62 -19.52
C HIS A 460 16.22 -10.32 -18.79
N LYS A 461 15.16 -10.71 -19.51
CA LYS A 461 14.04 -11.47 -18.94
C LYS A 461 14.48 -12.79 -18.29
N GLU A 462 15.32 -13.56 -18.97
CA GLU A 462 15.91 -14.79 -18.45
C GLU A 462 16.77 -14.54 -17.21
N LEU A 463 17.56 -13.45 -17.19
CA LEU A 463 18.35 -13.06 -16.02
C LEU A 463 17.46 -12.71 -14.84
N TYR A 464 16.40 -11.91 -15.05
CA TYR A 464 15.40 -11.56 -14.03
C TYR A 464 14.74 -12.80 -13.41
N TYR A 465 14.31 -13.77 -14.22
CA TYR A 465 13.79 -15.05 -13.72
C TYR A 465 14.86 -15.85 -12.95
N LYS A 466 16.09 -15.94 -13.49
CA LYS A 466 17.21 -16.69 -12.87
C LYS A 466 17.69 -16.10 -11.54
N LEU A 467 17.62 -14.78 -11.38
CA LEU A 467 17.95 -14.08 -10.13
C LEU A 467 16.91 -14.33 -9.02
N GLN A 468 15.65 -14.56 -9.38
CA GLN A 468 14.61 -14.99 -8.42
C GLN A 468 14.68 -16.50 -8.10
N HIS A 469 15.50 -17.27 -8.82
CA HIS A 469 15.61 -18.74 -8.71
C HIS A 469 17.06 -19.21 -8.55
N LEU A 470 17.85 -18.49 -7.76
CA LEU A 470 19.30 -18.73 -7.63
C LEU A 470 19.67 -20.13 -7.13
N GLU A 471 18.82 -20.82 -6.37
CA GLU A 471 19.06 -22.23 -5.99
C GLU A 471 19.32 -23.12 -7.21
N ALA A 472 18.45 -23.01 -8.22
CA ALA A 472 18.52 -23.76 -9.48
C ALA A 472 19.46 -23.12 -10.51
N HIS A 473 19.80 -21.84 -10.37
CA HIS A 473 20.43 -21.04 -11.41
C HIS A 473 21.70 -20.29 -10.98
N HIS A 474 22.33 -20.69 -9.87
CA HIS A 474 23.55 -20.08 -9.29
C HIS A 474 24.75 -19.95 -10.24
N SER A 475 24.78 -20.65 -11.37
CA SER A 475 25.78 -20.43 -12.43
C SER A 475 25.72 -19.04 -13.08
N VAL A 476 24.62 -18.30 -12.87
CA VAL A 476 24.45 -16.92 -13.35
C VAL A 476 25.26 -15.89 -12.54
N LEU A 477 25.74 -16.22 -11.33
CA LEU A 477 26.30 -15.24 -10.39
C LEU A 477 27.52 -14.43 -10.91
N PRO A 478 28.47 -14.98 -11.69
CA PRO A 478 29.52 -14.18 -12.31
C PRO A 478 28.97 -13.17 -13.32
N GLN A 479 28.02 -13.60 -14.17
CA GLN A 479 27.35 -12.73 -15.14
C GLN A 479 26.53 -11.64 -14.44
N ALA A 480 25.82 -11.98 -13.36
CA ALA A 480 25.06 -11.06 -12.52
C ALA A 480 25.96 -9.93 -11.98
N ARG A 481 27.13 -10.26 -11.47
CA ARG A 481 28.13 -9.29 -11.00
C ARG A 481 28.69 -8.42 -12.13
N ASP A 482 29.00 -9.01 -13.28
CA ASP A 482 29.52 -8.27 -14.44
C ASP A 482 28.46 -7.29 -15.00
N VAL A 483 27.18 -7.68 -15.00
CA VAL A 483 26.05 -6.79 -15.37
C VAL A 483 25.92 -5.64 -14.37
N LEU A 484 25.97 -5.90 -13.05
CA LEU A 484 25.89 -4.84 -12.03
C LEU A 484 26.99 -3.78 -12.21
N ILE A 485 28.23 -4.20 -12.45
CA ILE A 485 29.36 -3.28 -12.69
C ILE A 485 29.16 -2.48 -13.98
N SER A 486 28.63 -3.11 -15.04
CA SER A 486 28.29 -2.40 -16.28
C SER A 486 27.17 -1.37 -16.08
N LEU A 487 26.21 -1.62 -15.18
CA LEU A 487 25.15 -0.68 -14.82
C LEU A 487 25.68 0.51 -14.01
N PHE A 488 26.63 0.27 -13.08
CA PHE A 488 27.35 1.34 -12.39
C PHE A 488 28.10 2.22 -13.39
N SER A 489 28.95 1.65 -14.25
CA SER A 489 29.72 2.44 -15.24
C SER A 489 28.82 3.27 -16.16
N GLU A 490 27.74 2.69 -16.71
CA GLU A 490 26.87 3.39 -17.67
C GLU A 490 26.12 4.58 -17.03
N THR A 491 25.55 4.39 -15.84
CA THR A 491 24.81 5.44 -15.13
C THR A 491 25.75 6.54 -14.63
N LEU A 492 26.95 6.17 -14.19
CA LEU A 492 28.01 7.07 -13.74
C LEU A 492 28.63 7.88 -14.89
N GLU A 493 28.88 7.27 -16.05
CA GLU A 493 29.28 7.99 -17.28
C GLU A 493 28.24 9.05 -17.66
N GLN A 494 26.96 8.80 -17.43
CA GLN A 494 25.89 9.77 -17.70
C GLN A 494 25.89 10.91 -16.66
N ALA A 495 25.96 10.60 -15.37
CA ALA A 495 25.96 11.59 -14.29
C ALA A 495 27.19 12.51 -14.33
N CYS A 496 28.38 11.96 -14.62
CA CYS A 496 29.63 12.71 -14.72
C CYS A 496 29.71 13.69 -15.91
N LYS A 497 28.68 13.76 -16.77
CA LYS A 497 28.53 14.83 -17.77
C LYS A 497 28.05 16.16 -17.16
N ALA A 498 27.47 16.12 -15.96
CA ALA A 498 27.01 17.28 -15.21
C ALA A 498 27.36 17.14 -13.71
N PRO A 499 28.66 17.04 -13.34
CA PRO A 499 29.09 16.68 -11.98
C PRO A 499 28.64 17.68 -10.92
N ASN A 500 28.40 18.94 -11.29
CA ASN A 500 27.92 19.98 -10.38
C ASN A 500 26.39 19.88 -10.11
N THR A 501 25.77 18.73 -10.37
CA THR A 501 24.31 18.51 -10.25
C THR A 501 24.01 17.12 -9.68
N GLY A 502 22.82 16.96 -9.07
CA GLY A 502 22.49 15.73 -8.33
C GLY A 502 23.44 15.49 -7.16
N ILE A 503 23.54 14.23 -6.72
CA ILE A 503 24.36 13.82 -5.56
C ILE A 503 25.87 14.11 -5.74
N LEU A 504 26.34 14.27 -6.99
CA LEU A 504 27.74 14.59 -7.30
C LEU A 504 28.14 16.02 -6.90
N SER A 505 27.18 16.93 -6.69
CA SER A 505 27.47 18.29 -6.22
C SER A 505 28.05 18.32 -4.79
N ILE A 506 27.88 17.23 -4.04
CA ILE A 506 28.49 17.01 -2.73
C ILE A 506 29.88 16.35 -2.94
N GLU A 507 30.89 17.13 -3.31
CA GLU A 507 32.27 16.61 -3.48
C GLU A 507 32.89 16.06 -2.17
N GLN A 508 32.41 16.56 -1.04
CA GLN A 508 32.84 16.17 0.31
C GLN A 508 31.59 16.03 1.18
N TYR A 509 31.43 14.87 1.81
CA TYR A 509 30.31 14.62 2.71
C TYR A 509 30.37 15.55 3.94
N SER A 510 29.23 16.16 4.25
CA SER A 510 28.87 16.54 5.62
C SER A 510 27.38 16.24 5.82
N ARG A 511 26.98 16.09 7.08
CA ARG A 511 25.59 15.81 7.47
C ARG A 511 24.64 16.89 6.92
N ASP A 512 25.01 18.16 7.14
CA ASP A 512 24.24 19.32 6.68
C ASP A 512 24.13 19.39 5.15
N ALA A 513 25.22 19.13 4.42
CA ALA A 513 25.22 19.20 2.96
C ALA A 513 24.34 18.13 2.30
N LEU A 514 24.20 16.96 2.94
CA LEU A 514 23.29 15.90 2.51
C LEU A 514 21.83 16.23 2.83
N LEU A 515 21.53 16.75 4.03
CA LEU A 515 20.18 17.17 4.41
C LEU A 515 19.68 18.34 3.54
N GLU A 516 20.53 19.35 3.30
CA GLU A 516 20.25 20.42 2.33
C GLU A 516 20.01 19.88 0.91
N PHE A 517 20.73 18.83 0.51
CA PHE A 517 20.56 18.24 -0.81
C PHE A 517 19.20 17.55 -0.96
N GLN A 518 18.80 16.72 0.01
CA GLN A 518 17.48 16.08 -0.04
C GLN A 518 16.38 17.14 -0.06
N GLN A 519 16.43 18.12 0.85
CA GLN A 519 15.42 19.18 0.93
C GLN A 519 15.28 19.97 -0.39
N ARG A 520 16.37 20.14 -1.15
CA ARG A 520 16.33 20.78 -2.49
C ARG A 520 15.66 19.90 -3.55
N GLU A 521 15.90 18.59 -3.54
CA GLU A 521 15.26 17.66 -4.48
C GLU A 521 13.77 17.46 -4.15
N ASP A 522 13.42 17.34 -2.86
CA ASP A 522 12.02 17.27 -2.39
C ASP A 522 11.23 18.53 -2.79
N ASN A 523 11.79 19.71 -2.53
CA ASN A 523 11.17 20.99 -2.94
C ASN A 523 10.99 21.07 -4.46
N LYS A 524 11.95 20.58 -5.25
CA LYS A 524 11.86 20.53 -6.72
C LYS A 524 10.72 19.60 -7.18
N VAL A 525 10.49 18.47 -6.51
CA VAL A 525 9.35 17.58 -6.79
C VAL A 525 8.02 18.24 -6.40
N MET A 526 7.96 18.90 -5.24
CA MET A 526 6.76 19.63 -4.79
C MET A 526 6.41 20.80 -5.72
N ASP A 527 7.38 21.63 -6.14
CA ASP A 527 7.19 22.70 -7.13
C ASP A 527 6.61 22.16 -8.45
N LEU A 528 7.13 21.02 -8.93
CA LEU A 528 6.65 20.38 -10.14
C LEU A 528 5.25 19.78 -10.00
N TRP A 529 4.91 19.27 -8.81
CA TRP A 529 3.60 18.78 -8.44
C TRP A 529 2.56 19.92 -8.36
N GLU A 530 2.91 21.06 -7.76
CA GLU A 530 2.06 22.25 -7.75
C GLU A 530 1.79 22.77 -9.16
N GLN A 531 2.82 22.85 -10.00
CA GLN A 531 2.70 23.25 -11.40
C GLN A 531 1.79 22.29 -12.19
N TYR A 532 1.92 20.97 -11.96
CA TYR A 532 1.03 19.97 -12.53
C TYR A 532 -0.42 20.18 -12.05
N LEU A 533 -0.65 20.34 -10.74
CA LEU A 533 -1.98 20.61 -10.20
C LEU A 533 -2.57 21.91 -10.73
N ALA A 534 -1.77 22.95 -10.96
CA ALA A 534 -2.21 24.18 -11.62
C ALA A 534 -2.67 23.93 -13.07
N ARG A 535 -1.93 23.15 -13.86
CA ARG A 535 -2.34 22.74 -15.23
C ARG A 535 -3.63 21.90 -15.21
N ARG A 536 -3.77 20.97 -14.26
CA ARG A 536 -4.99 20.16 -14.08
C ARG A 536 -6.20 21.03 -13.65
N ARG A 537 -6.02 22.00 -12.73
CA ARG A 537 -7.05 22.99 -12.35
C ARG A 537 -7.48 23.86 -13.53
N ALA A 538 -6.55 24.22 -14.42
CA ALA A 538 -6.84 24.93 -15.67
C ALA A 538 -7.50 24.06 -16.77
N LYS A 539 -7.97 22.85 -16.44
CA LYS A 539 -8.57 21.86 -17.35
C LYS A 539 -7.61 21.36 -18.45
N GLY A 540 -6.30 21.40 -18.20
CA GLY A 540 -5.32 20.69 -19.02
C GLY A 540 -5.56 19.17 -19.04
N PRO A 541 -4.96 18.43 -19.98
CA PRO A 541 -5.10 16.97 -20.07
C PRO A 541 -4.44 16.24 -18.89
N ARG A 542 -4.53 14.90 -18.89
CA ARG A 542 -3.67 14.02 -18.09
C ARG A 542 -2.27 13.94 -18.70
N GLU A 543 -1.25 13.71 -17.89
CA GLU A 543 0.16 13.72 -18.30
C GLU A 543 0.83 12.32 -18.30
N MET A 544 0.31 11.34 -17.56
CA MET A 544 0.84 9.96 -17.58
C MET A 544 0.09 9.09 -18.60
N PHE A 545 -1.24 9.17 -18.60
CA PHE A 545 -2.09 8.38 -19.51
C PHE A 545 -3.47 9.03 -19.76
N SER A 546 -3.91 8.97 -21.02
CA SER A 546 -5.15 9.60 -21.48
C SER A 546 -6.38 8.75 -21.20
N THR A 547 -6.27 7.44 -21.32
CA THR A 547 -7.40 6.49 -21.28
C THR A 547 -7.12 5.33 -20.32
N ARG A 548 -8.16 4.54 -20.01
CA ARG A 548 -8.06 3.37 -19.14
C ARG A 548 -7.16 2.28 -19.74
N GLU A 549 -7.13 2.20 -21.07
CA GLU A 549 -6.30 1.27 -21.84
C GLU A 549 -4.83 1.70 -21.85
N GLU A 550 -4.54 3.01 -21.95
CA GLU A 550 -3.18 3.54 -21.77
C GLU A 550 -2.67 3.30 -20.34
N ALA A 551 -3.52 3.50 -19.32
CA ALA A 551 -3.18 3.21 -17.92
C ALA A 551 -2.94 1.71 -17.65
N LYS A 552 -3.77 0.83 -18.23
CA LYS A 552 -3.59 -0.61 -18.18
C LYS A 552 -2.29 -1.06 -18.84
N TRP A 553 -1.98 -0.53 -20.03
CA TRP A 553 -0.71 -0.79 -20.69
C TRP A 553 0.47 -0.34 -19.83
N TRP A 554 0.39 0.88 -19.26
CA TRP A 554 1.43 1.41 -18.39
C TRP A 554 1.67 0.50 -17.18
N LEU A 555 0.61 0.10 -16.49
CA LEU A 555 0.68 -0.80 -15.34
C LEU A 555 1.36 -2.12 -15.70
N LEU A 556 0.90 -2.80 -16.75
CA LEU A 556 1.51 -4.08 -17.20
C LEU A 556 2.99 -3.93 -17.54
N GLN A 557 3.39 -2.83 -18.22
CA GLN A 557 4.80 -2.60 -18.52
C GLN A 557 5.64 -2.22 -17.29
N SER A 558 5.04 -1.65 -16.23
CA SER A 558 5.70 -1.37 -14.94
C SER A 558 5.92 -2.63 -14.07
N SER A 559 5.15 -3.70 -14.31
CA SER A 559 5.13 -4.89 -13.44
C SER A 559 6.50 -5.55 -13.16
N PRO A 560 7.50 -5.58 -14.07
CA PRO A 560 8.79 -6.18 -13.76
C PRO A 560 9.51 -5.55 -12.57
N VAL A 561 9.46 -4.21 -12.45
CA VAL A 561 9.96 -3.49 -11.26
C VAL A 561 9.04 -3.74 -10.07
N LYS A 562 7.73 -3.62 -10.27
CA LYS A 562 6.74 -3.60 -9.18
C LYS A 562 6.46 -4.96 -8.54
N TYR A 563 7.00 -6.05 -9.10
CA TYR A 563 7.07 -7.36 -8.46
C TYR A 563 8.40 -7.62 -7.71
N VAL A 564 9.36 -6.69 -7.71
CA VAL A 564 10.64 -6.80 -6.99
C VAL A 564 10.90 -5.62 -6.04
N ASP A 565 9.86 -4.89 -5.63
CA ASP A 565 9.97 -3.87 -4.58
C ASP A 565 10.49 -4.48 -3.27
N GLY A 566 11.45 -3.82 -2.63
CA GLY A 566 12.29 -4.31 -1.53
C GLY A 566 13.56 -5.06 -1.96
N ALA A 567 13.71 -5.49 -3.23
CA ALA A 567 14.82 -6.39 -3.61
C ALA A 567 16.21 -5.75 -3.52
N TRP A 568 16.33 -4.41 -3.62
CA TRP A 568 17.59 -3.70 -3.41
C TRP A 568 18.12 -3.78 -1.97
N LEU A 569 17.32 -4.34 -1.05
CA LEU A 569 17.70 -4.63 0.32
C LEU A 569 17.61 -6.11 0.71
N GLY A 570 17.05 -7.01 -0.11
CA GLY A 570 16.78 -8.41 0.30
C GLY A 570 17.95 -9.18 0.91
N HIS A 571 19.19 -8.81 0.56
CA HIS A 571 20.43 -9.39 1.08
C HIS A 571 21.15 -8.55 2.18
N ILE A 572 20.49 -7.54 2.76
CA ILE A 572 21.01 -6.69 3.84
C ILE A 572 20.96 -7.40 5.21
N ASN A 573 21.78 -6.92 6.16
CA ASN A 573 21.83 -7.33 7.57
C ASN A 573 21.87 -8.85 7.84
N LYS A 574 22.48 -9.64 6.94
CA LYS A 574 22.73 -11.09 7.15
C LYS A 574 23.76 -11.32 8.26
N ILE A 575 23.77 -12.50 8.88
CA ILE A 575 24.69 -12.83 9.98
C ILE A 575 26.19 -12.76 9.57
N THR A 576 26.47 -12.86 8.27
CA THR A 576 27.81 -12.68 7.67
C THR A 576 28.26 -11.21 7.59
N THR A 577 27.36 -10.25 7.83
CA THR A 577 27.70 -8.83 7.98
C THR A 577 28.48 -8.63 9.28
N PRO A 578 29.64 -7.94 9.28
CA PRO A 578 30.41 -7.67 10.49
C PRO A 578 29.55 -7.06 11.59
N PHE A 579 29.65 -7.59 12.82
CA PHE A 579 28.71 -7.33 13.90
C PHE A 579 28.63 -5.83 14.25
N GLY A 580 29.78 -5.15 14.25
CA GLY A 580 29.83 -3.69 14.45
C GLY A 580 29.11 -2.84 13.38
N LEU A 581 28.77 -3.40 12.21
CA LEU A 581 27.96 -2.74 11.19
C LEU A 581 26.47 -3.06 11.28
N ARG A 582 26.09 -4.20 11.90
CA ARG A 582 24.71 -4.71 11.93
C ARG A 582 23.71 -3.68 12.44
N ARG A 583 24.04 -2.96 13.52
CA ARG A 583 23.18 -1.90 14.08
C ARG A 583 22.81 -0.82 13.06
N VAL A 584 23.73 -0.39 12.20
CA VAL A 584 23.45 0.66 11.21
C VAL A 584 22.67 0.10 10.02
N VAL A 585 23.05 -1.07 9.51
CA VAL A 585 22.34 -1.70 8.38
C VAL A 585 20.99 -2.31 8.80
N LYS A 586 20.69 -2.38 10.10
CA LYS A 586 19.35 -2.66 10.64
C LYS A 586 18.34 -1.58 10.23
N ASN A 587 18.75 -0.32 10.12
CA ASN A 587 17.88 0.77 9.67
C ASN A 587 17.38 0.50 8.24
N ALA A 588 18.30 0.16 7.32
CA ALA A 588 17.94 -0.32 5.98
C ALA A 588 17.15 -1.64 6.00
N TRP A 589 17.38 -2.53 6.97
CA TRP A 589 16.55 -3.73 7.13
C TRP A 589 15.12 -3.40 7.60
N GLN A 590 14.88 -2.30 8.33
CA GLN A 590 13.52 -1.85 8.65
C GLN A 590 12.75 -1.45 7.39
N VAL A 591 13.40 -0.72 6.46
CA VAL A 591 12.81 -0.40 5.14
C VAL A 591 12.46 -1.69 4.39
N LEU A 592 13.36 -2.67 4.33
CA LEU A 592 13.05 -4.00 3.76
C LEU A 592 11.85 -4.64 4.46
N SER A 593 11.78 -4.56 5.78
CA SER A 593 10.71 -5.16 6.56
C SER A 593 9.36 -4.50 6.24
N GLU A 594 9.28 -3.17 6.19
CA GLU A 594 8.07 -2.42 5.83
C GLU A 594 7.64 -2.67 4.37
N GLU A 595 8.57 -2.72 3.41
CA GLU A 595 8.30 -3.13 2.01
C GLU A 595 7.66 -4.53 1.92
N LEU A 596 8.15 -5.47 2.75
CA LEU A 596 7.62 -6.82 2.88
C LEU A 596 6.39 -6.91 3.80
N GLY A 597 5.90 -5.79 4.32
CA GLY A 597 4.68 -5.64 5.12
C GLY A 597 4.84 -5.90 6.62
N ASP A 598 6.05 -5.95 7.17
CA ASP A 598 6.38 -6.40 8.53
C ASP A 598 5.86 -7.82 8.86
N GLY A 599 5.61 -8.62 7.83
CA GLY A 599 4.95 -9.92 7.98
C GLY A 599 3.43 -9.81 8.14
N ASP A 600 2.82 -8.73 7.67
CA ASP A 600 1.40 -8.64 7.35
C ASP A 600 1.21 -8.70 5.83
N LEU A 601 0.43 -9.67 5.35
CA LEU A 601 0.21 -9.87 3.92
C LEU A 601 -0.61 -8.72 3.30
N GLU A 602 -1.48 -8.05 4.06
CA GLU A 602 -2.23 -6.91 3.55
C GLU A 602 -1.39 -5.61 3.47
N LYS A 603 -0.24 -5.56 4.16
CA LYS A 603 0.75 -4.46 4.04
C LYS A 603 1.80 -4.70 2.94
N ASN A 604 2.10 -5.96 2.60
CA ASN A 604 3.19 -6.33 1.67
C ASN A 604 3.03 -5.71 0.26
N HIS A 605 4.04 -4.95 -0.19
CA HIS A 605 3.97 -4.14 -1.42
C HIS A 605 3.74 -4.97 -2.68
N VAL A 606 4.41 -6.11 -2.82
CA VAL A 606 4.27 -6.98 -3.99
C VAL A 606 2.92 -7.71 -3.99
N TYR A 607 2.36 -8.05 -2.83
CA TYR A 607 0.99 -8.56 -2.72
C TYR A 607 -0.06 -7.49 -3.10
N LEU A 608 0.08 -6.27 -2.59
CA LEU A 608 -0.79 -5.14 -2.94
C LEU A 608 -0.78 -4.85 -4.45
N TYR A 609 0.40 -4.86 -5.08
CA TYR A 609 0.50 -4.70 -6.53
C TYR A 609 -0.12 -5.87 -7.30
N ARG A 610 0.01 -7.12 -6.80
CA ARG A 610 -0.65 -8.30 -7.39
C ARG A 610 -2.19 -8.22 -7.28
N GLN A 611 -2.72 -7.70 -6.16
CA GLN A 611 -4.16 -7.44 -6.00
C GLN A 611 -4.66 -6.35 -6.97
N LEU A 612 -3.86 -5.32 -7.25
CA LEU A 612 -4.17 -4.38 -8.33
C LEU A 612 -4.21 -5.11 -9.69
N MET A 613 -3.26 -6.00 -9.98
CA MET A 613 -3.22 -6.75 -11.25
C MET A 613 -4.44 -7.68 -11.44
N GLU A 614 -4.97 -8.30 -10.38
CA GLU A 614 -6.25 -9.05 -10.44
C GLU A 614 -7.42 -8.23 -11.02
N THR A 615 -7.40 -6.89 -10.87
CA THR A 615 -8.44 -5.99 -11.41
C THR A 615 -8.11 -5.40 -12.79
N VAL A 616 -6.83 -5.45 -13.19
CA VAL A 616 -6.31 -4.83 -14.41
C VAL A 616 -6.25 -5.84 -15.55
N GLU A 617 -5.69 -7.02 -15.29
CA GLU A 617 -5.57 -8.17 -16.21
C GLU A 617 -5.76 -9.47 -15.40
N PRO A 618 -7.01 -9.94 -15.22
CA PRO A 618 -7.29 -11.14 -14.43
C PRO A 618 -6.59 -12.38 -15.00
N GLY A 619 -5.73 -13.01 -14.19
CA GLY A 619 -4.92 -14.16 -14.62
C GLY A 619 -3.54 -13.81 -15.19
N PHE A 620 -3.11 -12.55 -15.08
CA PHE A 620 -1.71 -12.15 -15.29
C PHE A 620 -0.81 -12.84 -14.24
N PRO A 621 0.34 -13.43 -14.64
CA PRO A 621 1.21 -14.19 -13.73
C PRO A 621 1.92 -13.32 -12.69
N ALA A 622 2.42 -13.97 -11.64
CA ALA A 622 3.33 -13.39 -10.65
C ALA A 622 4.74 -13.20 -11.24
N GLY A 623 5.50 -12.22 -10.75
CA GLY A 623 6.81 -11.84 -11.32
C GLY A 623 7.90 -12.90 -11.24
N ASP A 624 7.75 -13.88 -10.36
CA ASP A 624 8.61 -15.04 -10.20
C ASP A 624 8.19 -16.23 -11.10
N ASP A 625 6.99 -16.26 -11.66
CA ASP A 625 6.57 -17.32 -12.59
C ASP A 625 7.37 -17.27 -13.91
N ILE A 626 7.79 -18.42 -14.42
CA ILE A 626 8.41 -18.54 -15.75
C ILE A 626 7.47 -18.05 -16.87
N ASP A 627 6.15 -18.10 -16.66
CA ASP A 627 5.15 -17.59 -17.59
C ASP A 627 5.19 -16.04 -17.70
N PHE A 628 5.60 -15.31 -16.66
CA PHE A 628 5.66 -13.84 -16.66
C PHE A 628 6.64 -13.29 -17.70
N ILE A 629 7.71 -14.04 -18.01
CA ILE A 629 8.65 -13.65 -19.06
C ILE A 629 8.21 -14.03 -20.48
N ASP A 630 7.12 -14.79 -20.66
CA ASP A 630 6.66 -15.23 -21.97
C ASP A 630 6.33 -14.04 -22.90
N PRO A 631 6.77 -14.04 -24.17
CA PRO A 631 6.48 -12.98 -25.13
C PRO A 631 4.99 -12.65 -25.33
N ARG A 632 4.07 -13.57 -25.03
CA ARG A 632 2.61 -13.39 -25.16
C ARG A 632 2.07 -12.21 -24.35
N HIS A 633 2.68 -11.91 -23.21
CA HIS A 633 2.26 -10.82 -22.31
C HIS A 633 2.67 -9.44 -22.82
N GLY A 634 3.46 -9.35 -23.89
CA GLY A 634 3.81 -8.08 -24.53
C GLY A 634 4.66 -7.14 -23.67
N LEU A 635 5.28 -7.64 -22.60
CA LEU A 635 6.18 -6.88 -21.71
C LEU A 635 7.49 -6.58 -22.44
N ASN A 636 7.61 -5.38 -23.00
CA ASN A 636 8.62 -5.01 -24.01
C ASN A 636 9.38 -3.71 -23.67
N GLU A 637 9.09 -3.05 -22.54
CA GLU A 637 9.78 -1.81 -22.14
C GLU A 637 11.15 -2.11 -21.50
N TYR A 638 12.18 -2.11 -22.34
CA TYR A 638 13.56 -2.50 -21.99
C TYR A 638 14.12 -1.78 -20.75
N GLY A 639 13.82 -0.49 -20.60
CA GLY A 639 14.27 0.30 -19.47
C GLY A 639 13.76 -0.20 -18.12
N VAL A 640 12.50 -0.65 -18.06
CA VAL A 640 11.88 -1.18 -16.84
C VAL A 640 12.48 -2.55 -16.50
N TRP A 641 12.69 -3.42 -17.49
CA TRP A 641 13.42 -4.69 -17.28
C TRP A 641 14.83 -4.46 -16.73
N LYS A 642 15.54 -3.44 -17.24
CA LYS A 642 16.88 -3.06 -16.77
C LYS A 642 16.86 -2.53 -15.32
N ALA A 643 15.88 -1.71 -14.96
CA ALA A 643 15.68 -1.20 -13.60
C ALA A 643 15.35 -2.34 -12.60
N ALA A 644 14.46 -3.25 -12.98
CA ALA A 644 14.09 -4.41 -12.16
C ALA A 644 15.27 -5.35 -11.88
N ILE A 645 16.11 -5.57 -12.90
CA ILE A 645 17.35 -6.35 -12.77
C ILE A 645 18.36 -5.62 -11.87
N ALA A 646 18.47 -4.29 -11.96
CA ALA A 646 19.34 -3.54 -11.05
C ALA A 646 18.96 -3.73 -9.58
N GLN A 647 17.66 -3.75 -9.26
CA GLN A 647 17.15 -3.99 -7.90
C GLN A 647 17.46 -5.41 -7.40
N LEU A 648 17.27 -6.43 -8.24
CA LEU A 648 17.65 -7.82 -7.94
C LEU A 648 19.18 -8.04 -7.83
N LEU A 649 20.00 -7.15 -8.42
CA LEU A 649 21.46 -7.29 -8.44
C LEU A 649 22.18 -6.51 -7.34
N ILE A 650 21.71 -5.30 -7.01
CA ILE A 650 22.47 -4.36 -6.15
C ILE A 650 22.73 -4.92 -4.76
N SER A 651 21.73 -5.58 -4.16
CA SER A 651 21.83 -6.20 -2.84
C SER A 651 22.71 -7.46 -2.83
N LEU A 652 22.78 -8.19 -3.95
CA LEU A 652 23.19 -9.59 -4.03
C LEU A 652 24.60 -9.90 -3.51
N PHE A 653 25.52 -8.91 -3.55
CA PHE A 653 26.90 -9.07 -3.07
C PHE A 653 27.24 -8.02 -2.00
N PRO A 654 26.60 -8.06 -0.81
CA PRO A 654 26.69 -6.96 0.17
C PRO A 654 28.11 -6.82 0.74
N HIS A 655 28.81 -7.96 0.87
CA HIS A 655 30.22 -8.05 1.22
C HIS A 655 31.18 -7.33 0.23
N GLN A 656 30.71 -6.97 -0.96
CA GLN A 656 31.44 -6.16 -1.95
C GLN A 656 30.84 -4.76 -2.10
N PHE A 657 29.50 -4.60 -2.10
CA PHE A 657 28.81 -3.38 -2.54
C PHE A 657 27.90 -2.71 -1.47
N LEU A 658 28.14 -2.93 -0.17
CA LEU A 658 27.35 -2.30 0.89
C LEU A 658 27.18 -0.78 0.78
N PRO A 659 28.20 0.04 0.45
CA PRO A 659 28.00 1.48 0.27
C PRO A 659 27.09 1.81 -0.91
N GLU A 660 27.20 1.08 -2.03
CA GLU A 660 26.32 1.24 -3.20
C GLU A 660 24.87 0.83 -2.88
N ILE A 661 24.65 -0.19 -2.04
CA ILE A 661 23.32 -0.57 -1.55
C ILE A 661 22.68 0.58 -0.77
N ILE A 662 23.42 1.15 0.20
CA ILE A 662 22.96 2.29 1.00
C ILE A 662 22.63 3.49 0.11
N GLY A 663 23.50 3.80 -0.87
CA GLY A 663 23.25 4.86 -1.83
C GLY A 663 22.05 4.62 -2.75
N PHE A 664 21.83 3.38 -3.20
CA PHE A 664 20.67 3.02 -4.01
C PHE A 664 19.37 3.26 -3.23
N ASN A 665 19.36 2.86 -1.95
CA ASN A 665 18.25 3.08 -1.01
C ASN A 665 17.89 4.56 -0.91
N MET A 666 18.87 5.44 -0.61
CA MET A 666 18.67 6.88 -0.47
C MET A 666 17.93 7.55 -1.65
N HIS A 667 18.09 7.03 -2.87
CA HIS A 667 17.33 7.53 -4.02
C HIS A 667 16.03 6.77 -4.25
N TYR A 668 15.98 5.47 -3.98
CA TYR A 668 14.77 4.69 -4.25
C TYR A 668 13.64 5.05 -3.28
N GLU A 669 13.96 5.33 -2.01
CA GLU A 669 13.02 5.86 -1.01
C GLU A 669 12.68 7.35 -1.19
N ALA A 670 13.08 8.00 -2.29
CA ALA A 670 12.83 9.44 -2.52
C ALA A 670 11.57 9.66 -3.36
N MET A 671 10.61 10.42 -2.83
CA MET A 671 9.30 10.67 -3.45
C MET A 671 9.41 11.18 -4.90
N ALA A 672 8.93 10.36 -5.85
CA ALA A 672 8.95 10.69 -7.28
C ALA A 672 7.68 11.44 -7.74
N LEU A 673 7.87 12.41 -8.64
CA LEU A 673 6.78 13.17 -9.29
C LEU A 673 5.82 12.24 -10.06
N GLU A 674 6.37 11.21 -10.67
CA GLU A 674 5.65 10.18 -11.42
C GLU A 674 4.65 9.45 -10.51
N THR A 675 5.03 9.09 -9.29
CA THR A 675 4.16 8.42 -8.31
C THR A 675 2.97 9.30 -7.94
N LEU A 676 3.21 10.59 -7.63
CA LEU A 676 2.18 11.59 -7.35
C LEU A 676 1.15 11.71 -8.51
N LYS A 677 1.64 11.78 -9.75
CA LYS A 677 0.78 11.84 -10.95
C LYS A 677 0.02 10.54 -11.20
N VAL A 678 0.68 9.38 -11.13
CA VAL A 678 0.07 8.06 -11.36
C VAL A 678 -1.04 7.79 -10.35
N SER A 679 -0.79 8.01 -9.06
CA SER A 679 -1.78 7.90 -7.98
C SER A 679 -3.06 8.70 -8.29
N LYS A 680 -2.91 9.97 -8.69
CA LYS A 680 -4.05 10.80 -9.08
C LYS A 680 -4.76 10.29 -10.34
N GLU A 681 -4.01 9.99 -11.39
CA GLU A 681 -4.58 9.70 -12.72
C GLU A 681 -5.21 8.30 -12.79
N LEU A 682 -4.71 7.30 -12.05
CA LEU A 682 -5.36 5.99 -11.92
C LEU A 682 -6.75 6.12 -11.28
N LYS A 683 -6.85 6.92 -10.21
CA LYS A 683 -8.11 7.21 -9.51
C LYS A 683 -9.13 7.89 -10.44
N GLU A 684 -8.68 8.81 -11.29
CA GLU A 684 -9.51 9.45 -12.33
C GLU A 684 -9.91 8.53 -13.50
N LEU A 685 -9.38 7.31 -13.56
CA LEU A 685 -9.73 6.28 -14.55
C LEU A 685 -10.47 5.08 -13.94
N GLY A 686 -10.67 5.07 -12.62
CA GLY A 686 -11.33 3.98 -11.90
C GLY A 686 -10.47 2.71 -11.79
N TYR A 687 -9.16 2.87 -11.69
CA TYR A 687 -8.27 1.87 -11.09
C TYR A 687 -7.98 2.25 -9.65
N ASP A 688 -7.66 1.25 -8.82
CA ASP A 688 -7.23 1.49 -7.45
C ASP A 688 -5.80 2.07 -7.46
N PRO A 689 -5.56 3.26 -6.87
CA PRO A 689 -4.23 3.82 -6.76
C PRO A 689 -3.48 3.37 -5.49
N TYR A 690 -4.09 2.59 -4.59
CA TYR A 690 -3.62 2.45 -3.19
C TYR A 690 -2.13 2.11 -3.04
N TYR A 691 -1.64 1.14 -3.82
CA TYR A 691 -0.21 0.80 -3.86
C TYR A 691 0.70 2.02 -4.15
N PHE A 692 0.29 2.96 -5.01
CA PHE A 692 1.01 4.22 -5.27
C PHE A 692 0.71 5.33 -4.25
N VAL A 693 -0.38 5.24 -3.48
CA VAL A 693 -0.72 6.16 -2.38
C VAL A 693 0.09 5.84 -1.12
N LEU A 694 0.39 4.56 -0.91
CA LEU A 694 1.20 4.05 0.20
C LEU A 694 2.60 4.70 0.18
N HIS A 695 3.32 4.53 -0.93
CA HIS A 695 4.61 5.19 -1.21
C HIS A 695 4.58 6.72 -0.99
N ILE A 696 3.57 7.45 -1.48
CA ILE A 696 3.44 8.91 -1.24
C ILE A 696 3.38 9.29 0.26
N SER A 697 3.03 8.34 1.13
CA SER A 697 2.90 8.55 2.58
C SER A 697 4.16 8.10 3.35
N ILE A 698 4.74 6.95 2.98
CA ILE A 698 5.91 6.36 3.65
C ILE A 698 7.25 6.88 3.09
N ASP A 699 7.32 7.32 1.83
CA ASP A 699 8.50 7.91 1.19
C ASP A 699 8.68 9.39 1.62
N ASN A 700 8.77 9.65 2.94
CA ASN A 700 8.91 11.00 3.50
C ASN A 700 10.23 11.21 4.28
N ALA A 701 10.75 12.45 4.21
CA ALA A 701 12.05 12.85 4.73
C ALA A 701 12.10 13.26 6.22
N ASP A 702 10.99 13.14 6.97
CA ASP A 702 10.94 13.43 8.41
C ASP A 702 10.97 12.15 9.27
N SER A 703 10.08 11.21 8.94
CA SER A 703 9.80 10.02 9.77
C SER A 703 9.64 8.72 8.98
N GLY A 704 9.59 8.79 7.64
CA GLY A 704 9.41 7.65 6.75
C GLY A 704 10.71 7.05 6.17
N HIS A 705 10.57 6.24 5.12
CA HIS A 705 11.65 5.52 4.46
C HIS A 705 12.79 6.44 4.00
N THR A 706 12.50 7.63 3.47
CA THR A 706 13.53 8.59 3.05
C THR A 706 14.39 9.04 4.25
N ALA A 707 13.76 9.32 5.40
CA ALA A 707 14.46 9.67 6.63
C ALA A 707 15.34 8.50 7.14
N ILE A 708 14.81 7.28 7.13
CA ILE A 708 15.56 6.07 7.52
C ILE A 708 16.77 5.84 6.59
N ALA A 709 16.59 6.02 5.28
CA ALA A 709 17.63 5.84 4.28
C ALA A 709 18.77 6.88 4.43
N LEU A 710 18.41 8.14 4.72
CA LEU A 710 19.38 9.19 5.04
C LEU A 710 20.13 8.88 6.34
N GLU A 711 19.43 8.55 7.43
CA GLU A 711 20.06 8.27 8.72
C GLU A 711 21.00 7.06 8.62
N THR A 712 20.61 6.00 7.90
CA THR A 712 21.48 4.86 7.58
C THR A 712 22.79 5.32 6.94
N ALA A 713 22.74 6.20 5.95
CA ALA A 713 23.93 6.69 5.25
C ALA A 713 24.81 7.58 6.14
N MET A 714 24.19 8.44 6.96
CA MET A 714 24.89 9.33 7.88
C MET A 714 25.59 8.54 9.01
N GLU A 715 24.88 7.65 9.70
CA GLU A 715 25.47 6.74 10.71
C GLU A 715 26.57 5.86 10.13
N TYR A 716 26.41 5.34 8.90
CA TYR A 716 27.40 4.48 8.26
C TYR A 716 28.70 5.25 7.94
N LEU A 717 28.59 6.48 7.42
CA LEU A 717 29.75 7.34 7.15
C LEU A 717 30.46 7.76 8.43
N GLU A 718 29.72 8.15 9.48
CA GLU A 718 30.27 8.49 10.79
C GLU A 718 30.98 7.28 11.43
N LEU A 719 30.43 6.07 11.30
CA LEU A 719 31.03 4.83 11.80
C LEU A 719 32.32 4.47 11.05
N ILE A 720 32.34 4.58 9.71
CA ILE A 720 33.54 4.36 8.90
C ILE A 720 34.60 5.43 9.20
N GLN A 721 34.22 6.71 9.33
CA GLN A 721 35.14 7.79 9.69
C GLN A 721 35.79 7.53 11.06
N LYS A 722 34.99 7.10 12.05
CA LYS A 722 35.45 6.79 13.41
C LYS A 722 36.36 5.56 13.49
N ARG A 723 36.17 4.55 12.63
CA ARG A 723 36.94 3.30 12.65
C ARG A 723 38.17 3.34 11.74
N ASP A 724 38.01 3.87 10.52
CA ASP A 724 38.96 3.74 9.41
C ASP A 724 39.52 5.10 8.92
N GLY A 725 38.98 6.22 9.43
CA GLY A 725 39.46 7.59 9.17
C GLY A 725 38.85 8.29 7.94
N ASP A 726 39.14 9.59 7.82
CA ASP A 726 38.55 10.48 6.80
C ASP A 726 38.76 10.00 5.36
N ALA A 727 39.91 9.36 5.08
CA ALA A 727 40.21 8.82 3.75
C ALA A 727 39.27 7.66 3.38
N ALA A 728 38.96 6.78 4.34
CA ALA A 728 38.02 5.69 4.15
C ALA A 728 36.58 6.23 4.05
N ALA A 729 36.19 7.20 4.88
CA ALA A 729 34.89 7.85 4.80
C ALA A 729 34.68 8.55 3.44
N LYS A 730 35.67 9.29 2.93
CA LYS A 730 35.62 9.95 1.62
C LYS A 730 35.56 8.94 0.45
N HIS A 731 36.25 7.81 0.58
CA HIS A 731 36.14 6.71 -0.38
C HIS A 731 34.74 6.08 -0.37
N THR A 732 34.21 5.79 0.82
CA THR A 732 32.84 5.27 1.02
C THR A 732 31.78 6.23 0.49
N TRP A 733 31.95 7.55 0.65
CA TRP A 733 31.03 8.55 0.11
C TRP A 733 30.88 8.46 -1.41
N LYS A 734 31.99 8.34 -2.16
CA LYS A 734 31.93 8.12 -3.63
C LYS A 734 31.10 6.89 -3.99
N ARG A 735 31.18 5.84 -3.19
CA ARG A 735 30.51 4.56 -3.43
C ARG A 735 29.01 4.64 -3.11
N ILE A 736 28.62 5.41 -2.09
CA ILE A 736 27.22 5.82 -1.86
C ILE A 736 26.70 6.67 -3.04
N GLN A 737 27.50 7.62 -3.57
CA GLN A 737 27.12 8.38 -4.77
C GLN A 737 26.87 7.48 -5.98
N VAL A 738 27.70 6.45 -6.22
CA VAL A 738 27.48 5.46 -7.30
C VAL A 738 26.14 4.73 -7.14
N GLY A 739 25.80 4.29 -5.92
CA GLY A 739 24.51 3.64 -5.63
C GLY A 739 23.31 4.53 -5.97
N TYR A 740 23.35 5.78 -5.49
CA TYR A 740 22.31 6.79 -5.75
C TYR A 740 22.16 7.06 -7.25
N ILE A 741 23.28 7.15 -7.97
CA ILE A 741 23.32 7.37 -9.43
C ILE A 741 22.79 6.15 -10.21
N LEU A 742 23.02 4.92 -9.74
CA LEU A 742 22.43 3.73 -10.36
C LEU A 742 20.90 3.76 -10.28
N SER A 743 20.35 4.06 -9.09
CA SER A 743 18.91 4.16 -8.86
C SER A 743 18.29 5.29 -9.71
N LYS A 744 18.92 6.47 -9.73
CA LYS A 744 18.45 7.64 -10.51
C LYS A 744 18.64 7.53 -12.02
N GLY A 745 19.63 6.76 -12.46
CA GLY A 745 20.00 6.62 -13.87
C GLY A 745 19.16 5.63 -14.66
N LEU A 746 18.25 4.89 -14.02
CA LEU A 746 17.44 3.84 -14.65
C LEU A 746 15.94 4.16 -14.61
N PRO A 747 15.21 4.04 -15.74
CA PRO A 747 13.78 4.35 -15.79
C PRO A 747 12.96 3.21 -15.15
N THR A 748 12.60 3.41 -13.89
CA THR A 748 11.72 2.52 -13.10
C THR A 748 10.28 2.44 -13.63
N ALA A 749 9.88 3.39 -14.47
CA ALA A 749 8.56 3.49 -15.07
C ALA A 749 8.62 3.61 -16.62
N PRO A 750 7.64 3.04 -17.34
CA PRO A 750 7.53 3.16 -18.80
C PRO A 750 6.89 4.50 -19.20
N VAL A 751 7.25 5.03 -20.37
CA VAL A 751 6.58 6.21 -20.95
C VAL A 751 5.52 5.76 -21.96
N CYS A 752 4.26 6.08 -21.72
CA CYS A 752 3.15 5.79 -22.65
C CYS A 752 3.48 6.28 -24.09
N PRO A 753 3.27 5.47 -25.15
CA PRO A 753 3.75 5.79 -26.51
C PRO A 753 3.31 7.17 -27.03
N LYS A 754 2.09 7.60 -26.67
CA LYS A 754 1.51 8.91 -27.00
C LYS A 754 2.23 10.10 -26.37
N PHE A 755 2.89 9.90 -25.23
CA PHE A 755 3.58 10.96 -24.47
C PHE A 755 5.07 11.04 -24.82
N ARG A 756 5.64 10.02 -25.48
CA ARG A 756 7.01 10.06 -26.02
C ARG A 756 7.25 11.20 -27.03
N THR A 757 6.19 11.73 -27.64
CA THR A 757 6.23 12.91 -28.53
C THR A 757 5.78 14.21 -27.86
N LEU A 758 5.31 14.17 -26.61
CA LEU A 758 4.80 15.35 -25.87
C LEU A 758 5.72 15.78 -24.70
N ASN A 759 6.55 14.88 -24.16
CA ASN A 759 7.44 15.17 -23.02
C ASN A 759 8.60 16.12 -23.33
N THR A 760 8.68 16.70 -24.54
CA THR A 760 9.67 17.74 -24.90
C THR A 760 9.40 19.11 -24.24
N VAL A 761 8.39 19.24 -23.38
CA VAL A 761 8.07 20.49 -22.66
C VAL A 761 7.68 20.24 -21.19
N LEU A 762 8.67 20.02 -20.33
CA LEU A 762 8.63 20.43 -18.92
C LEU A 762 9.80 21.41 -18.66
N PRO A 763 9.57 22.61 -18.10
CA PRO A 763 10.50 23.74 -18.23
C PRO A 763 11.64 23.78 -17.19
N THR A 764 11.97 22.67 -16.50
CA THR A 764 12.98 22.64 -15.42
C THR A 764 14.09 21.61 -15.59
N GLU A 765 14.22 21.00 -16.78
CA GLU A 765 15.50 20.47 -17.25
C GLU A 765 15.55 20.62 -18.76
N ARG A 766 16.60 21.26 -19.29
CA ARG A 766 16.85 21.19 -20.73
C ARG A 766 17.35 19.78 -21.00
N GLU A 767 16.60 18.99 -21.77
CA GLU A 767 17.17 17.80 -22.40
C GLU A 767 18.49 18.22 -23.05
N ILE A 768 19.61 17.65 -22.59
CA ILE A 768 20.93 17.96 -23.13
C ILE A 768 21.01 17.24 -24.47
N PHE A 769 20.40 17.85 -25.48
CA PHE A 769 20.44 17.40 -26.86
C PHE A 769 21.58 18.11 -27.59
N PRO A 770 22.50 17.39 -28.27
CA PRO A 770 22.52 15.94 -28.52
C PRO A 770 22.72 15.08 -27.27
N ARG A 771 21.93 13.99 -27.15
CA ARG A 771 21.80 13.16 -25.93
C ARG A 771 23.11 12.44 -25.56
N ASN A 772 24.00 12.28 -26.53
CA ASN A 772 25.36 11.76 -26.36
C ASN A 772 26.31 12.29 -27.45
N SER A 773 27.60 11.97 -27.33
CA SER A 773 28.66 12.40 -28.25
C SER A 773 28.49 11.84 -29.68
N LEU A 774 27.83 10.69 -29.86
CA LEU A 774 27.55 10.10 -31.17
C LEU A 774 26.43 10.86 -31.90
N GLU A 775 25.36 11.26 -31.22
CA GLU A 775 24.38 12.19 -31.79
C GLU A 775 25.03 13.52 -32.17
N ALA A 776 25.92 14.05 -31.34
CA ALA A 776 26.68 15.27 -31.62
C ALA A 776 27.59 15.14 -32.86
N GLU A 777 28.13 13.95 -33.12
CA GLU A 777 28.92 13.63 -34.30
C GLU A 777 28.01 13.51 -35.53
N VAL A 778 26.92 12.75 -35.45
CA VAL A 778 25.96 12.53 -36.55
C VAL A 778 25.28 13.84 -37.00
N ILE A 779 24.86 14.70 -36.08
CA ILE A 779 24.28 16.03 -36.42
C ILE A 779 25.31 16.88 -37.16
N ARG A 780 26.57 16.90 -36.70
CA ARG A 780 27.65 17.67 -37.32
C ARG A 780 27.90 17.21 -38.75
N ILE A 781 27.88 15.89 -38.97
CA ILE A 781 28.00 15.27 -40.30
C ILE A 781 26.82 15.70 -41.18
N PHE A 782 25.56 15.47 -40.76
CA PHE A 782 24.41 15.81 -41.59
C PHE A 782 24.25 17.32 -41.84
N LYS A 783 24.64 18.18 -40.89
CA LYS A 783 24.74 19.64 -41.11
C LYS A 783 25.75 19.97 -42.21
N ALA A 784 26.94 19.35 -42.20
CA ALA A 784 27.94 19.53 -43.25
C ALA A 784 27.45 19.00 -44.62
N LYS A 785 26.74 17.86 -44.67
CA LYS A 785 26.17 17.33 -45.93
C LYS A 785 25.03 18.19 -46.48
N ALA A 786 24.15 18.73 -45.63
CA ALA A 786 23.01 19.54 -46.05
C ALA A 786 23.41 20.75 -46.93
N LEU A 787 24.55 21.38 -46.62
CA LEU A 787 25.10 22.51 -47.38
C LEU A 787 25.44 22.16 -48.84
N VAL A 788 25.73 20.90 -49.15
CA VAL A 788 26.11 20.44 -50.49
C VAL A 788 25.06 19.54 -51.16
N SER A 789 24.14 18.93 -50.39
CA SER A 789 23.18 17.94 -50.89
C SER A 789 21.82 18.50 -51.32
N GLN A 790 21.47 19.73 -50.91
CA GLN A 790 20.14 20.34 -51.11
C GLN A 790 19.60 20.16 -52.54
N LYS A 791 20.42 20.54 -53.55
CA LYS A 791 20.02 20.51 -54.98
C LYS A 791 20.18 19.15 -55.66
N ILE A 792 20.79 18.17 -54.97
CA ILE A 792 20.99 16.81 -55.48
C ILE A 792 19.76 15.94 -55.18
N HIS A 793 19.13 16.14 -54.02
CA HIS A 793 17.99 15.34 -53.58
C HIS A 793 16.62 15.84 -54.04
N CYS A 794 16.51 16.93 -54.83
CA CYS A 794 15.21 17.50 -55.26
C CYS A 794 14.23 16.50 -55.90
N ASN A 795 14.74 15.51 -56.63
CA ASN A 795 13.93 14.48 -57.29
C ASN A 795 13.71 13.22 -56.42
N SER A 796 14.18 13.23 -55.17
CA SER A 796 14.04 12.15 -54.20
C SER A 796 12.64 12.13 -53.60
N LYS A 797 11.87 11.08 -53.88
CA LYS A 797 10.57 10.83 -53.23
C LYS A 797 10.69 10.19 -51.84
N ILE A 798 11.90 10.14 -51.27
CA ILE A 798 12.16 9.53 -49.97
C ILE A 798 11.78 10.49 -48.85
N LYS A 799 10.99 10.00 -47.90
CA LYS A 799 10.61 10.70 -46.66
C LYS A 799 11.14 9.98 -45.43
N PHE A 800 11.41 10.75 -44.38
CA PHE A 800 11.63 10.26 -43.02
C PHE A 800 10.55 10.94 -42.16
N GLY A 801 9.64 10.15 -41.58
CA GLY A 801 8.36 10.68 -41.12
C GLY A 801 7.58 11.37 -42.25
N ASP A 802 6.97 12.51 -41.94
CA ASP A 802 6.13 13.32 -42.82
C ASP A 802 6.90 14.21 -43.82
N ARG A 803 8.21 14.46 -43.63
CA ARG A 803 9.03 15.33 -44.51
C ARG A 803 9.99 14.56 -45.41
N THR A 804 10.32 15.10 -46.58
CA THR A 804 11.32 14.58 -47.52
C THR A 804 12.75 14.82 -47.06
N ILE A 805 13.72 14.10 -47.63
CA ILE A 805 15.16 14.34 -47.41
C ILE A 805 15.53 15.81 -47.70
N THR A 806 14.97 16.43 -48.74
CA THR A 806 15.25 17.84 -49.09
C THR A 806 14.65 18.82 -48.09
N GLU A 807 13.51 18.51 -47.47
CA GLU A 807 12.89 19.32 -46.40
C GLU A 807 13.60 19.15 -45.04
N TRP A 808 14.25 18.01 -44.82
CA TRP A 808 15.13 17.80 -43.65
C TRP A 808 16.48 18.52 -43.81
N LEU A 809 17.13 18.33 -44.97
CA LEU A 809 18.48 18.83 -45.27
C LEU A 809 18.46 20.19 -46.00
N ILE A 810 17.57 21.10 -45.58
CA ILE A 810 17.60 22.50 -46.00
C ILE A 810 18.88 23.16 -45.43
N PRO A 811 19.61 24.00 -46.20
CA PRO A 811 20.71 24.81 -45.68
C PRO A 811 20.28 25.57 -44.42
N ASN A 812 21.10 25.46 -43.38
CA ASN A 812 20.89 26.02 -42.05
C ASN A 812 19.65 25.47 -41.28
N GLY A 813 18.89 24.51 -41.82
CA GLY A 813 17.78 23.86 -41.10
C GLY A 813 18.25 23.15 -39.82
N LEU A 814 19.39 22.44 -39.91
CA LEU A 814 20.06 21.79 -38.78
C LEU A 814 20.87 22.75 -37.88
N GLU A 815 20.51 24.04 -37.81
CA GLU A 815 21.04 24.96 -36.79
C GLU A 815 20.11 25.11 -35.59
N SER A 816 18.81 24.90 -35.76
CA SER A 816 17.86 24.85 -34.64
C SER A 816 17.95 23.49 -33.93
N GLN A 817 18.20 23.50 -32.62
CA GLN A 817 18.19 22.31 -31.76
C GLN A 817 16.89 21.50 -31.93
N GLN A 818 15.74 22.19 -32.04
CA GLN A 818 14.43 21.57 -32.26
C GLN A 818 14.33 20.82 -33.60
N HIS A 819 14.92 21.35 -34.67
CA HIS A 819 14.94 20.68 -35.99
C HIS A 819 15.95 19.53 -36.02
N GLN A 820 17.04 19.60 -35.23
CA GLN A 820 17.97 18.49 -35.05
C GLN A 820 17.35 17.33 -34.28
N ILE A 821 16.60 17.58 -33.19
CA ILE A 821 15.82 16.58 -32.44
C ILE A 821 14.84 15.89 -33.40
N GLN A 822 13.98 16.69 -34.06
CA GLN A 822 12.99 16.19 -35.00
C GLN A 822 13.62 15.39 -36.15
N PHE A 823 14.81 15.78 -36.64
CA PHE A 823 15.52 15.06 -37.68
C PHE A 823 16.08 13.71 -37.20
N LEU A 824 16.76 13.64 -36.05
CA LEU A 824 17.30 12.38 -35.54
C LEU A 824 16.19 11.40 -35.17
N ASP A 825 15.09 11.87 -34.59
CA ASP A 825 13.96 11.01 -34.26
C ASP A 825 13.19 10.57 -35.51
N ALA A 826 12.99 11.44 -36.52
CA ALA A 826 12.41 11.02 -37.80
C ALA A 826 13.30 10.03 -38.57
N LEU A 827 14.63 10.22 -38.53
CA LEU A 827 15.61 9.37 -39.20
C LEU A 827 15.77 8.00 -38.51
N SER A 828 15.88 7.97 -37.18
CA SER A 828 16.03 6.73 -36.39
C SER A 828 14.80 5.83 -36.43
N ASN A 829 13.62 6.37 -36.72
CA ASN A 829 12.37 5.61 -36.91
C ASN A 829 12.06 5.31 -38.39
N ALA A 830 12.91 5.71 -39.33
CA ALA A 830 12.66 5.53 -40.76
C ALA A 830 13.03 4.12 -41.27
N GLU A 831 12.21 3.11 -41.02
CA GLU A 831 12.37 1.83 -41.73
C GLU A 831 12.07 1.97 -43.23
N PRO A 832 12.79 1.26 -44.14
CA PRO A 832 13.94 0.38 -43.90
C PRO A 832 15.31 1.11 -44.02
N TRP A 833 15.33 2.44 -43.89
CA TRP A 833 16.55 3.26 -43.97
C TRP A 833 17.46 3.05 -42.76
N ILE A 834 16.86 3.01 -41.57
CA ILE A 834 17.51 2.59 -40.33
C ILE A 834 16.69 1.44 -39.72
N PHE A 835 17.40 0.41 -39.29
CA PHE A 835 16.94 -0.58 -38.32
C PHE A 835 17.74 -0.33 -37.03
N LYS A 836 17.04 0.01 -35.95
CA LYS A 836 17.68 0.32 -34.66
C LYS A 836 18.42 -0.91 -34.15
N GLY A 837 19.71 -0.77 -33.84
CA GLY A 837 20.55 -1.88 -33.38
C GLY A 837 21.22 -2.72 -34.47
N ASP A 838 20.91 -2.49 -35.75
CA ASP A 838 21.59 -3.17 -36.85
C ASP A 838 21.82 -2.24 -38.05
N SER A 839 22.98 -1.60 -38.00
CA SER A 839 23.49 -0.75 -39.07
C SER A 839 23.84 -1.52 -40.35
N ASP A 840 24.17 -2.82 -40.29
CA ASP A 840 24.44 -3.65 -41.48
C ASP A 840 23.14 -4.09 -42.20
N LYS A 841 22.00 -4.15 -41.50
CA LYS A 841 20.65 -4.28 -42.08
C LYS A 841 20.18 -2.95 -42.66
N SER A 842 20.47 -1.84 -41.98
CA SER A 842 20.07 -0.46 -42.36
C SER A 842 20.42 -0.09 -43.80
N ARG A 843 19.43 0.31 -44.61
CA ARG A 843 19.65 0.69 -46.01
C ARG A 843 20.57 1.91 -46.16
N LEU A 844 20.58 2.83 -45.19
CA LEU A 844 21.46 3.99 -45.20
C LEU A 844 22.95 3.59 -45.33
N MET A 845 23.42 2.60 -44.56
CA MET A 845 24.80 2.12 -44.64
C MET A 845 25.10 1.43 -45.97
N LYS A 846 24.14 0.68 -46.53
CA LYS A 846 24.27 0.03 -47.84
C LYS A 846 24.40 1.02 -48.98
N GLU A 847 23.68 2.14 -48.92
CA GLU A 847 23.75 3.18 -49.94
C GLU A 847 25.02 4.04 -49.80
N LEU A 848 25.63 4.13 -48.61
CA LEU A 848 26.94 4.78 -48.37
C LEU A 848 28.15 3.86 -48.63
N SER A 849 27.96 2.54 -48.61
CA SER A 849 29.01 1.54 -48.85
C SER A 849 29.37 1.42 -50.35
N TRP A 850 30.47 0.71 -50.65
CA TRP A 850 30.88 0.41 -52.03
C TRP A 850 29.72 -0.18 -52.85
N GLN A 851 29.56 0.28 -54.10
CA GLN A 851 28.41 0.04 -55.00
C GLN A 851 27.07 0.70 -54.59
N GLY A 852 26.99 1.35 -53.43
CA GLY A 852 25.84 2.16 -53.02
C GLY A 852 25.76 3.50 -53.78
N ARG A 853 24.53 4.03 -53.95
CA ARG A 853 24.29 5.26 -54.75
C ARG A 853 24.77 6.56 -54.09
N MET A 854 25.18 6.48 -52.83
CA MET A 854 25.77 7.56 -52.04
C MET A 854 27.22 7.23 -51.63
N PHE A 855 27.85 6.22 -52.24
CA PHE A 855 29.26 5.90 -52.01
C PHE A 855 30.16 7.11 -52.22
N GLY A 856 31.11 7.33 -51.30
CA GLY A 856 32.06 8.44 -51.34
C GLY A 856 31.47 9.82 -50.96
N SER A 857 30.15 9.93 -50.70
CA SER A 857 29.57 11.19 -50.19
C SER A 857 29.84 11.43 -48.69
N PHE A 858 30.17 10.36 -47.96
CA PHE A 858 30.65 10.36 -46.57
C PHE A 858 32.07 9.75 -46.54
N THR A 859 32.94 10.23 -45.66
CA THR A 859 34.25 9.62 -45.39
C THR A 859 34.10 8.34 -44.58
N GLN A 860 35.17 7.54 -44.49
CA GLN A 860 35.18 6.32 -43.67
C GLN A 860 34.86 6.59 -42.19
N SER A 861 35.37 7.69 -41.61
CA SER A 861 35.06 8.06 -40.21
C SER A 861 33.62 8.53 -40.04
N GLU A 862 33.07 9.29 -40.99
CA GLU A 862 31.66 9.71 -40.96
C GLU A 862 30.71 8.52 -41.09
N VAL A 863 31.01 7.54 -41.96
CA VAL A 863 30.23 6.30 -42.05
C VAL A 863 30.31 5.51 -40.74
N LEU A 864 31.49 5.39 -40.12
CA LEU A 864 31.66 4.73 -38.82
C LEU A 864 30.96 5.45 -37.65
N ALA A 865 30.81 6.78 -37.71
CA ALA A 865 30.00 7.53 -36.74
C ALA A 865 28.51 7.21 -36.87
N VAL A 866 27.95 7.28 -38.09
CA VAL A 866 26.55 6.93 -38.33
C VAL A 866 26.29 5.43 -38.06
N LYS A 867 27.28 4.55 -38.34
CA LYS A 867 27.20 3.12 -38.00
C LYS A 867 27.01 2.90 -36.49
N ARG A 868 27.96 3.40 -35.68
CA ARG A 868 27.93 3.33 -34.20
C ARG A 868 26.66 3.93 -33.61
N TRP A 869 26.19 5.06 -34.14
CA TRP A 869 24.92 5.67 -33.72
C TRP A 869 23.74 4.74 -33.99
N ILE A 870 23.60 4.18 -35.19
CA ILE A 870 22.52 3.25 -35.52
C ILE A 870 22.53 2.02 -34.59
N ASP A 871 23.71 1.45 -34.33
CA ASP A 871 23.85 0.30 -33.44
C ASP A 871 23.44 0.66 -31.99
N SER A 872 23.77 1.87 -31.51
CA SER A 872 23.35 2.35 -30.19
C SER A 872 21.83 2.54 -30.02
N LEU A 873 21.06 2.68 -31.11
CA LEU A 873 19.60 2.80 -31.05
C LEU A 873 18.90 1.48 -30.65
N GLY A 874 19.60 0.35 -30.68
CA GLY A 874 19.02 -0.99 -30.57
C GLY A 874 18.64 -1.48 -29.17
N GLY A 875 18.96 -0.73 -28.13
CA GLY A 875 18.81 -1.22 -26.75
C GLY A 875 19.85 -2.26 -26.33
N THR A 876 20.76 -2.70 -27.21
CA THR A 876 22.10 -3.06 -26.76
C THR A 876 22.69 -1.80 -26.14
N GLY A 877 22.83 -1.78 -24.81
CA GLY A 877 23.44 -0.65 -24.10
C GLY A 877 24.81 -0.34 -24.66
N PHE A 878 25.29 0.89 -24.41
CA PHE A 878 26.71 1.12 -24.50
C PHE A 878 27.41 0.06 -23.64
N VAL A 879 28.38 -0.65 -24.20
CA VAL A 879 29.40 -1.31 -23.37
C VAL A 879 30.27 -0.16 -22.84
N SER A 880 29.72 0.55 -21.87
CA SER A 880 30.42 1.44 -20.98
C SER A 880 31.53 0.61 -20.35
N ASP A 881 32.74 1.17 -20.30
CA ASP A 881 33.91 0.41 -19.87
C ASP A 881 33.69 -0.01 -18.40
N PRO A 882 33.73 -1.31 -18.04
CA PRO A 882 33.67 -1.74 -16.65
C PRO A 882 34.73 -1.05 -15.79
N ALA A 883 35.87 -0.63 -16.38
CA ALA A 883 36.90 0.17 -15.72
C ALA A 883 36.44 1.57 -15.27
N TYR A 884 35.35 2.13 -15.80
CA TYR A 884 34.89 3.49 -15.44
C TYR A 884 34.44 3.57 -13.98
N TYR A 885 33.63 2.62 -13.51
CA TYR A 885 33.27 2.46 -12.09
C TYR A 885 34.53 2.36 -11.20
N TRP A 886 35.44 1.43 -11.50
CA TRP A 886 36.68 1.23 -10.72
C TRP A 886 37.56 2.49 -10.69
N SER A 887 37.69 3.18 -11.83
CA SER A 887 38.43 4.45 -11.96
C SER A 887 37.80 5.60 -11.18
N PHE A 888 36.46 5.69 -11.14
CA PHE A 888 35.76 6.71 -10.37
C PHE A 888 35.98 6.52 -8.86
N ILE A 889 35.84 5.29 -8.35
CA ILE A 889 36.05 5.01 -6.92
C ILE A 889 37.55 5.02 -6.55
N ASN A 890 38.45 4.86 -7.54
CA ASN A 890 39.91 4.74 -7.39
C ASN A 890 40.34 3.40 -6.77
N GLU A 891 39.71 2.31 -7.21
CA GLU A 891 40.12 0.92 -6.95
C GLU A 891 40.68 0.26 -8.24
N SER A 892 41.29 -0.92 -8.11
CA SER A 892 41.72 -1.73 -9.26
C SER A 892 40.64 -2.75 -9.63
N GLU A 893 40.41 -2.98 -10.93
CA GLU A 893 39.40 -3.94 -11.41
C GLU A 893 39.58 -5.34 -10.79
N ILE A 894 38.49 -5.87 -10.23
CA ILE A 894 38.39 -7.27 -9.81
C ILE A 894 37.42 -7.97 -10.75
N SER A 895 37.95 -8.74 -11.70
CA SER A 895 37.14 -9.56 -12.61
C SER A 895 36.37 -10.64 -11.86
N SER A 896 35.18 -11.01 -12.34
CA SER A 896 34.32 -11.98 -11.62
C SER A 896 34.96 -13.37 -11.53
N ASN A 897 35.76 -13.79 -12.53
CA ASN A 897 36.58 -15.00 -12.45
C ASN A 897 37.61 -15.00 -11.28
N LYS A 898 38.03 -13.82 -10.80
CA LYS A 898 38.86 -13.69 -9.59
C LYS A 898 38.00 -13.67 -8.33
N ALA A 899 36.90 -12.91 -8.33
CA ALA A 899 35.99 -12.78 -7.18
C ALA A 899 35.38 -14.14 -6.76
N PHE A 900 34.92 -14.95 -7.71
CA PHE A 900 34.27 -16.24 -7.45
C PHE A 900 35.25 -17.41 -7.22
N LYS A 901 36.57 -17.19 -7.31
CA LYS A 901 37.58 -18.28 -7.23
C LYS A 901 37.78 -18.82 -5.81
N SER A 902 37.53 -18.02 -4.78
CA SER A 902 37.83 -18.36 -3.38
C SER A 902 36.81 -17.71 -2.43
N LEU A 903 35.53 -18.03 -2.62
CA LEU A 903 34.46 -17.58 -1.73
C LEU A 903 34.55 -18.32 -0.37
N ASP A 904 34.45 -17.54 0.70
CA ASP A 904 34.42 -17.99 2.10
C ASP A 904 33.02 -17.70 2.65
N ILE A 905 32.19 -18.73 2.83
CA ILE A 905 30.76 -18.65 3.21
C ILE A 905 30.49 -17.95 4.55
N ARG A 906 31.53 -17.75 5.37
CA ARG A 906 31.45 -17.08 6.67
C ARG A 906 31.41 -15.54 6.55
N VAL A 907 31.73 -14.99 5.37
CA VAL A 907 31.70 -13.54 5.07
C VAL A 907 31.16 -13.19 3.67
N HIS A 908 31.26 -14.10 2.69
CA HIS A 908 30.76 -13.89 1.32
C HIS A 908 29.33 -14.40 1.20
N HIS A 909 28.58 -13.79 0.29
CA HIS A 909 27.22 -14.20 -0.06
C HIS A 909 26.90 -13.79 -1.51
N PRO A 910 26.14 -14.60 -2.28
CA PRO A 910 25.75 -16.00 -2.02
C PRO A 910 26.88 -17.00 -2.32
N VAL A 911 26.85 -18.18 -1.70
CA VAL A 911 27.89 -19.22 -1.84
C VAL A 911 27.30 -20.62 -1.99
N PHE A 912 27.05 -21.04 -3.23
CA PHE A 912 26.41 -22.33 -3.58
C PHE A 912 27.39 -23.52 -3.72
N SER A 913 28.53 -23.50 -3.01
CA SER A 913 29.48 -24.63 -3.04
C SER A 913 28.85 -25.93 -2.51
N GLN A 914 29.45 -27.07 -2.88
CA GLN A 914 29.01 -28.39 -2.42
C GLN A 914 29.19 -28.52 -0.91
N LEU A 915 28.19 -29.10 -0.25
CA LEU A 915 28.18 -29.39 1.19
C LEU A 915 29.43 -30.19 1.60
N PRO A 916 30.28 -29.70 2.53
CA PRO A 916 31.44 -30.44 3.02
C PRO A 916 31.09 -31.73 3.78
N ALA A 917 29.81 -31.91 4.14
CA ALA A 917 29.36 -32.85 5.16
C ALA A 917 28.31 -33.86 4.66
N ASN A 918 28.57 -34.55 3.53
CA ASN A 918 27.79 -35.73 3.13
C ASN A 918 27.64 -36.75 4.27
N ASN A 919 28.62 -36.84 5.17
CA ASN A 919 28.57 -37.74 6.34
C ASN A 919 27.52 -37.33 7.39
N ILE A 920 27.23 -36.04 7.60
CA ILE A 920 26.26 -35.62 8.64
C ILE A 920 24.83 -35.88 8.14
N LEU A 921 24.53 -35.51 6.89
CA LEU A 921 23.22 -35.79 6.28
C LEU A 921 23.00 -37.30 6.04
N ALA A 922 24.05 -38.08 5.76
CA ALA A 922 23.94 -39.55 5.67
C ALA A 922 23.85 -40.26 7.04
N GLN A 923 24.09 -39.55 8.16
CA GLN A 923 23.90 -40.05 9.53
C GLN A 923 22.55 -39.63 10.13
N LEU A 924 21.64 -39.04 9.34
CA LEU A 924 20.32 -38.62 9.81
C LEU A 924 19.56 -39.79 10.47
N LEU A 925 18.91 -39.46 11.59
CA LEU A 925 18.07 -40.35 12.36
C LEU A 925 16.95 -40.97 11.49
N PRO A 926 16.46 -42.18 11.83
CA PRO A 926 15.32 -42.77 11.14
C PRO A 926 14.11 -41.81 11.16
N PRO A 927 13.26 -41.80 10.11
CA PRO A 927 12.17 -40.85 9.98
C PRO A 927 11.21 -40.95 11.16
N THR A 928 11.25 -39.99 12.08
CA THR A 928 10.32 -39.89 13.20
C THR A 928 9.01 -39.28 12.74
N THR A 929 7.91 -39.99 12.97
CA THR A 929 6.55 -39.60 12.58
C THR A 929 5.82 -38.80 13.66
N HIS A 930 6.56 -38.24 14.62
CA HIS A 930 6.01 -37.63 15.82
C HIS A 930 6.77 -36.36 16.17
N LEU A 931 6.05 -35.24 16.23
CA LEU A 931 6.49 -34.05 16.95
C LEU A 931 6.79 -34.44 18.41
N PRO A 932 8.03 -34.21 18.91
CA PRO A 932 8.32 -34.43 20.30
C PRO A 932 7.65 -33.36 21.16
N ARG A 933 7.03 -33.77 22.28
CA ARG A 933 6.77 -32.83 23.38
C ARG A 933 8.13 -32.37 23.91
N ALA A 934 8.41 -31.08 23.88
CA ALA A 934 9.71 -30.52 24.26
C ALA A 934 10.12 -30.96 25.68
N SER A 935 11.18 -31.76 25.77
CA SER A 935 11.91 -32.00 27.02
C SER A 935 12.75 -30.78 27.32
N ARG A 936 12.47 -30.09 28.44
CA ARG A 936 13.28 -28.94 28.89
C ARG A 936 14.73 -29.36 29.06
N ILE A 937 15.66 -28.47 28.70
CA ILE A 937 17.07 -28.63 29.06
C ILE A 937 17.16 -28.54 30.59
N GLU A 938 17.71 -29.58 31.23
CA GLU A 938 17.74 -29.67 32.71
C GLU A 938 18.75 -28.69 33.33
N THR A 939 19.79 -28.31 32.60
CA THR A 939 20.81 -27.34 33.00
C THR A 939 20.71 -26.05 32.17
N THR A 940 20.66 -24.90 32.83
CA THR A 940 20.55 -23.58 32.17
C THR A 940 21.91 -22.91 31.90
N VAL A 941 23.01 -23.66 31.98
CA VAL A 941 24.38 -23.13 31.80
C VAL A 941 25.15 -24.12 30.91
N PRO A 942 25.73 -23.68 29.78
CA PRO A 942 26.55 -24.56 28.95
C PRO A 942 27.75 -25.13 29.72
N ALA A 943 27.90 -26.45 29.67
CA ALA A 943 29.10 -27.15 30.09
C ALA A 943 30.26 -26.95 29.08
N ASN A 944 29.93 -26.71 27.80
CA ASN A 944 30.92 -26.61 26.72
C ASN A 944 30.73 -25.33 25.87
N TRP A 945 31.50 -24.29 26.20
CA TRP A 945 31.52 -23.01 25.48
C TRP A 945 32.04 -23.11 24.04
N GLU A 946 33.00 -24.01 23.77
CA GLU A 946 33.54 -24.22 22.41
C GLU A 946 32.49 -24.81 21.45
N ARG A 947 31.49 -25.52 21.97
CA ARG A 947 30.31 -25.96 21.22
C ARG A 947 29.23 -24.88 21.18
N PHE A 948 28.98 -24.18 22.29
CA PHE A 948 27.88 -23.22 22.42
C PHE A 948 28.01 -22.01 21.47
N PHE A 949 29.14 -21.27 21.53
CA PHE A 949 29.28 -20.01 20.78
C PHE A 949 29.12 -20.16 19.24
N PRO A 950 29.72 -21.16 18.57
CA PRO A 950 29.56 -21.29 17.12
C PRO A 950 28.17 -21.82 16.72
N LEU A 951 27.38 -22.39 17.63
CA LEU A 951 25.95 -22.62 17.38
C LEU A 951 25.16 -21.31 17.54
N TRP A 952 25.35 -20.62 18.66
CA TRP A 952 24.66 -19.37 18.98
C TRP A 952 24.81 -18.32 17.87
N PHE A 953 26.03 -17.99 17.46
CA PHE A 953 26.26 -16.95 16.45
C PHE A 953 25.93 -17.39 15.02
N THR A 954 25.77 -18.69 14.73
CA THR A 954 25.53 -19.15 13.35
C THR A 954 24.05 -19.36 13.04
N HIS A 955 23.26 -19.84 14.01
CA HIS A 955 21.86 -20.21 13.77
C HIS A 955 20.91 -19.09 13.27
N PRO A 956 21.15 -17.76 13.48
CA PRO A 956 20.29 -16.74 12.89
C PRO A 956 20.24 -16.81 11.35
N CYS A 957 21.24 -17.43 10.70
CA CYS A 957 21.24 -17.63 9.24
C CYS A 957 20.09 -18.50 8.73
N LEU A 958 19.47 -19.33 9.58
CA LEU A 958 18.61 -20.45 9.15
C LEU A 958 17.44 -20.01 8.27
N LEU A 959 16.87 -18.83 8.54
CA LEU A 959 15.69 -18.31 7.85
C LEU A 959 15.96 -17.02 7.05
N GLU A 960 17.16 -16.43 7.14
CA GLU A 960 17.50 -15.15 6.52
C GLU A 960 17.25 -15.09 5.00
N HIS A 961 17.30 -16.23 4.30
CA HIS A 961 17.22 -16.29 2.84
C HIS A 961 15.79 -16.36 2.28
N PHE A 962 14.78 -16.68 3.09
CA PHE A 962 13.38 -16.71 2.65
C PHE A 962 12.85 -15.34 2.23
N ILE A 963 13.46 -14.25 2.73
CA ILE A 963 13.02 -12.87 2.50
C ILE A 963 13.83 -12.13 1.42
N CYS A 964 14.76 -12.81 0.75
CA CYS A 964 15.64 -12.15 -0.25
C CYS A 964 14.91 -11.78 -1.55
N ILE A 965 13.83 -12.48 -1.90
CA ILE A 965 13.08 -12.30 -3.15
C ILE A 965 11.63 -11.86 -2.82
N PRO A 966 11.28 -10.56 -2.95
CA PRO A 966 9.99 -10.03 -2.52
C PRO A 966 8.77 -10.75 -3.07
N ALA A 967 8.76 -11.15 -4.35
CA ALA A 967 7.66 -11.91 -4.95
C ALA A 967 7.29 -13.20 -4.19
N GLN A 968 8.28 -13.89 -3.62
CA GLN A 968 8.13 -15.14 -2.87
C GLN A 968 7.70 -14.93 -1.42
N THR A 969 7.79 -13.69 -0.89
CA THR A 969 7.35 -13.35 0.48
C THR A 969 5.84 -13.25 0.66
N THR A 970 5.08 -13.34 -0.43
CA THR A 970 3.63 -13.08 -0.50
C THR A 970 2.77 -14.25 0.02
N THR A 971 3.18 -14.89 1.12
CA THR A 971 2.54 -16.09 1.70
C THR A 971 2.50 -16.04 3.24
N PRO A 972 1.51 -16.68 3.91
CA PRO A 972 1.42 -16.69 5.38
C PRO A 972 2.66 -17.25 6.08
N MET A 973 3.28 -18.32 5.54
CA MET A 973 4.56 -18.83 6.04
C MET A 973 5.68 -17.80 5.95
N ALA A 974 5.85 -17.13 4.81
CA ALA A 974 6.88 -16.10 4.66
C ALA A 974 6.63 -14.88 5.56
N CYS A 975 5.37 -14.46 5.71
CA CYS A 975 4.96 -13.43 6.68
C CYS A 975 5.34 -13.81 8.12
N SER A 976 5.13 -15.08 8.50
CA SER A 976 5.52 -15.60 9.82
C SER A 976 7.05 -15.63 9.98
N ILE A 977 7.80 -16.01 8.94
CA ILE A 977 9.27 -15.98 8.93
C ILE A 977 9.82 -14.54 9.04
N ILE A 978 9.18 -13.55 8.42
CA ILE A 978 9.57 -12.13 8.59
C ILE A 978 9.50 -11.75 10.08
N ARG A 979 8.41 -12.09 10.78
CA ARG A 979 8.24 -11.81 12.23
C ARG A 979 9.28 -12.52 13.10
N VAL A 980 9.67 -13.75 12.74
CA VAL A 980 10.79 -14.45 13.39
C VAL A 980 12.09 -13.65 13.22
N LEU A 981 12.43 -13.25 11.99
CA LEU A 981 13.64 -12.47 11.71
C LEU A 981 13.63 -11.06 12.34
N ARG A 982 12.44 -10.45 12.46
CA ARG A 982 12.21 -9.20 13.21
C ARG A 982 12.55 -9.39 14.69
N ALA A 983 12.01 -10.43 15.34
CA ALA A 983 12.33 -10.76 16.73
C ALA A 983 13.84 -11.05 16.92
N GLN A 984 14.43 -11.92 16.09
CA GLN A 984 15.86 -12.27 16.16
C GLN A 984 16.81 -11.07 15.98
N SER A 985 16.44 -10.13 15.10
CA SER A 985 17.17 -8.88 14.87
C SER A 985 16.85 -7.79 15.91
N GLY A 986 16.03 -8.09 16.91
CA GLY A 986 15.74 -7.21 18.03
C GLY A 986 14.80 -6.05 17.71
N PHE A 987 13.88 -6.22 16.75
CA PHE A 987 12.84 -5.23 16.43
C PHE A 987 11.70 -5.24 17.44
N GLY A 988 10.94 -4.13 17.54
CA GLY A 988 9.69 -4.10 18.30
C GLY A 988 8.67 -5.15 17.84
N PRO A 989 7.68 -5.50 18.67
CA PRO A 989 6.50 -6.27 18.24
C PRO A 989 5.77 -5.59 17.09
N GLU A 990 5.14 -6.40 16.24
CA GLU A 990 4.34 -5.93 15.10
C GLU A 990 2.99 -5.39 15.58
N ASP A 991 2.64 -4.15 15.21
CA ASP A 991 1.35 -3.53 15.55
C ASP A 991 0.61 -2.96 14.32
N SER A 992 -0.49 -2.24 14.59
CA SER A 992 -1.34 -1.59 13.58
C SER A 992 -0.97 -0.13 13.27
N MET A 993 0.11 0.38 13.86
CA MET A 993 0.65 1.71 13.62
C MET A 993 1.82 1.66 12.63
N VAL A 994 2.60 2.75 12.55
CA VAL A 994 3.74 2.90 11.63
C VAL A 994 5.02 3.00 12.46
N ALA A 995 6.00 2.13 12.20
CA ALA A 995 7.23 2.06 12.97
C ALA A 995 8.23 3.16 12.57
N GLY A 996 8.59 3.24 11.28
CA GLY A 996 9.35 4.35 10.71
C GLY A 996 10.61 4.71 11.50
N MET A 997 10.84 6.01 11.67
CA MET A 997 11.97 6.52 12.45
C MET A 997 11.91 6.23 13.96
N ASP A 998 10.78 5.81 14.54
CA ASP A 998 10.70 5.56 15.98
C ASP A 998 11.31 4.20 16.35
N GLU A 999 11.29 3.20 15.46
CA GLU A 999 12.08 1.98 15.60
C GLU A 999 13.59 2.26 15.46
N VAL A 1000 14.00 3.15 14.54
CA VAL A 1000 15.40 3.62 14.41
C VAL A 1000 15.86 4.34 15.68
N ARG A 1001 14.99 5.14 16.31
CA ARG A 1001 15.25 5.87 17.55
C ARG A 1001 15.14 4.99 18.82
N ARG A 1002 14.67 3.74 18.70
CA ARG A 1002 14.38 2.88 19.86
C ARG A 1002 15.66 2.45 20.58
N LYS A 1003 15.75 2.72 21.88
CA LYS A 1003 16.97 2.54 22.68
C LYS A 1003 17.34 1.07 22.92
N GLU A 1004 16.33 0.22 23.12
CA GLU A 1004 16.49 -1.20 23.51
C GLU A 1004 16.40 -2.12 22.28
N SER A 1005 17.17 -1.77 21.25
CA SER A 1005 17.13 -2.40 19.92
C SER A 1005 18.13 -3.56 19.78
N ILE A 1006 18.19 -4.42 20.80
CA ILE A 1006 19.16 -5.51 21.00
C ILE A 1006 18.64 -6.82 20.37
N GLY A 1007 19.46 -7.51 19.57
CA GLY A 1007 19.13 -8.81 18.96
C GLY A 1007 20.01 -9.96 19.47
N LEU A 1008 19.88 -11.13 18.84
CA LEU A 1008 20.60 -12.35 19.25
C LEU A 1008 22.14 -12.22 19.13
N VAL A 1009 22.65 -11.39 18.23
CA VAL A 1009 24.09 -11.16 18.09
C VAL A 1009 24.63 -10.39 19.30
N GLU A 1010 23.95 -9.32 19.70
CA GLU A 1010 24.32 -8.50 20.84
C GLU A 1010 24.26 -9.29 22.16
N LEU A 1011 23.22 -10.11 22.34
CA LEU A 1011 23.11 -11.07 23.45
C LEU A 1011 24.23 -12.12 23.43
N GLY A 1012 24.65 -12.57 22.24
CA GLY A 1012 25.83 -13.42 22.08
C GLY A 1012 27.12 -12.75 22.54
N LEU A 1013 27.32 -11.48 22.16
CA LEU A 1013 28.49 -10.69 22.56
C LEU A 1013 28.49 -10.34 24.05
N GLU A 1014 27.33 -10.32 24.71
CA GLU A 1014 27.20 -10.24 26.18
C GLU A 1014 27.69 -11.54 26.83
N MET A 1015 27.21 -12.71 26.36
CA MET A 1015 27.68 -14.01 26.87
C MET A 1015 29.18 -14.26 26.63
N VAL A 1016 29.73 -13.81 25.50
CA VAL A 1016 31.19 -13.86 25.24
C VAL A 1016 31.96 -13.09 26.31
N LYS A 1017 31.52 -11.88 26.65
CA LYS A 1017 32.12 -11.07 27.73
C LYS A 1017 32.02 -11.76 29.10
N PHE A 1018 30.87 -12.36 29.44
CA PHE A 1018 30.70 -13.10 30.69
C PHE A 1018 31.59 -14.37 30.78
N SER A 1019 31.86 -15.05 29.66
CA SER A 1019 32.79 -16.19 29.63
C SER A 1019 34.27 -15.80 29.75
N GLY A 1020 34.61 -14.51 29.68
CA GLY A 1020 35.99 -14.02 29.65
C GLY A 1020 36.72 -14.26 28.32
N SER A 1021 35.99 -14.62 27.27
CA SER A 1021 36.52 -14.86 25.92
C SER A 1021 36.77 -13.54 25.16
N MET A 1022 37.62 -13.58 24.13
CA MET A 1022 37.81 -12.43 23.24
C MET A 1022 36.54 -12.17 22.39
N GLU A 1023 36.15 -10.91 22.27
CA GLU A 1023 34.96 -10.49 21.53
C GLU A 1023 35.15 -10.64 20.01
N PRO A 1024 34.35 -11.49 19.31
CA PRO A 1024 34.43 -11.64 17.86
C PRO A 1024 33.84 -10.42 17.14
N THR A 1025 34.42 -10.02 16.01
CA THR A 1025 33.94 -8.88 15.21
C THR A 1025 32.99 -9.31 14.08
N CYS A 1026 33.05 -10.58 13.68
CA CYS A 1026 32.17 -11.18 12.68
C CYS A 1026 32.05 -12.71 12.86
N LEU A 1027 31.11 -13.33 12.14
CA LEU A 1027 30.87 -14.78 12.17
C LEU A 1027 32.11 -15.62 11.79
N LYS A 1028 33.01 -15.08 10.97
CA LYS A 1028 34.27 -15.75 10.65
C LYS A 1028 35.18 -15.88 11.86
N ASP A 1029 35.32 -14.84 12.68
CA ASP A 1029 36.15 -14.88 13.89
C ASP A 1029 35.63 -15.94 14.86
N VAL A 1030 34.29 -16.05 15.00
CA VAL A 1030 33.62 -17.10 15.78
C VAL A 1030 34.03 -18.49 15.27
N LEU A 1031 33.88 -18.75 13.97
CA LEU A 1031 34.10 -20.08 13.38
C LEU A 1031 35.58 -20.42 13.12
N GLU A 1032 36.50 -19.47 13.26
CA GLU A 1032 37.95 -19.71 13.31
C GLU A 1032 38.47 -19.96 14.73
N THR A 1033 37.85 -19.32 15.73
CA THR A 1033 38.12 -19.54 17.16
C THR A 1033 37.50 -20.85 17.65
N TRP A 1034 36.21 -21.05 17.39
CA TRP A 1034 35.42 -22.20 17.81
C TRP A 1034 34.89 -22.94 16.57
N LYS A 1035 35.61 -23.97 16.14
CA LYS A 1035 35.31 -24.70 14.90
C LYS A 1035 34.05 -25.55 15.06
N SER A 1036 33.08 -25.34 14.18
CA SER A 1036 31.86 -26.14 14.12
C SER A 1036 31.50 -26.52 12.69
N ASP A 1037 31.65 -27.80 12.36
CA ASP A 1037 31.16 -28.38 11.10
C ASP A 1037 29.63 -28.24 10.98
N PHE A 1038 28.92 -28.18 12.10
CA PHE A 1038 27.49 -27.95 12.14
C PHE A 1038 27.11 -26.49 11.85
N GLY A 1039 27.91 -25.53 12.33
CA GLY A 1039 27.76 -24.12 11.94
C GLY A 1039 27.94 -23.95 10.42
N LEU A 1040 28.98 -24.57 9.85
CA LEU A 1040 29.19 -24.60 8.41
C LEU A 1040 28.03 -25.31 7.68
N LEU A 1041 27.49 -26.40 8.21
CA LEU A 1041 26.30 -27.07 7.67
C LEU A 1041 25.09 -26.13 7.62
N MET A 1042 24.74 -25.45 8.72
CA MET A 1042 23.64 -24.47 8.74
C MET A 1042 23.82 -23.38 7.68
N LEU A 1043 25.03 -22.82 7.57
CA LEU A 1043 25.36 -21.82 6.54
C LEU A 1043 25.21 -22.34 5.11
N HIS A 1044 25.44 -23.63 4.85
CA HIS A 1044 25.24 -24.23 3.52
C HIS A 1044 23.78 -24.59 3.23
N LEU A 1045 23.01 -24.99 4.25
CA LEU A 1045 21.58 -25.30 4.13
C LEU A 1045 20.75 -24.04 3.87
N CYS A 1046 21.02 -22.94 4.59
CA CYS A 1046 20.25 -21.70 4.43
C CYS A 1046 20.44 -21.04 3.05
N GLN A 1047 21.50 -21.34 2.29
CA GLN A 1047 21.60 -20.90 0.89
C GLN A 1047 20.51 -21.49 -0.03
N ARG A 1048 19.77 -22.51 0.43
CA ARG A 1048 18.75 -23.22 -0.35
C ARG A 1048 17.43 -23.38 0.43
N PRO A 1049 16.73 -22.27 0.76
CA PRO A 1049 15.52 -22.28 1.59
C PRO A 1049 14.34 -23.05 0.98
N ILE A 1050 14.21 -23.11 -0.36
CA ILE A 1050 13.11 -23.81 -1.05
C ILE A 1050 13.35 -25.33 -1.03
N GLU A 1051 14.59 -25.77 -1.24
CA GLU A 1051 14.98 -27.19 -1.10
C GLU A 1051 14.87 -27.66 0.36
N ASN A 1052 15.31 -26.84 1.33
CA ASN A 1052 15.49 -27.24 2.73
C ASN A 1052 14.39 -26.72 3.67
N THR A 1053 13.22 -26.32 3.14
CA THR A 1053 12.19 -25.57 3.91
C THR A 1053 11.83 -26.18 5.26
N GLY A 1054 11.47 -27.47 5.28
CA GLY A 1054 11.12 -28.18 6.51
C GLY A 1054 12.31 -28.25 7.47
N LEU A 1055 13.47 -28.68 6.96
CA LEU A 1055 14.70 -28.85 7.75
C LEU A 1055 15.14 -27.56 8.45
N LEU A 1056 15.08 -26.42 7.76
CA LEU A 1056 15.45 -25.10 8.30
C LEU A 1056 14.48 -24.62 9.38
N LEU A 1057 13.17 -24.77 9.16
CA LEU A 1057 12.14 -24.43 10.16
C LEU A 1057 12.23 -25.33 11.40
N GLY A 1058 12.50 -26.63 11.21
CA GLY A 1058 12.73 -27.56 12.31
C GLY A 1058 13.98 -27.23 13.13
N LEU A 1059 15.08 -26.90 12.44
CA LEU A 1059 16.30 -26.39 13.09
C LEU A 1059 16.01 -25.11 13.89
N ALA A 1060 15.29 -24.14 13.31
CA ALA A 1060 14.94 -22.91 14.00
C ALA A 1060 14.13 -23.18 15.28
N MET A 1061 13.12 -24.05 15.23
CA MET A 1061 12.34 -24.45 16.41
C MET A 1061 13.21 -25.08 17.51
N ALA A 1062 14.22 -25.89 17.14
CA ALA A 1062 15.16 -26.44 18.12
C ALA A 1062 16.02 -25.35 18.81
N PHE A 1063 16.33 -24.25 18.13
CA PHE A 1063 17.04 -23.09 18.69
C PHE A 1063 16.17 -22.20 19.58
N VAL A 1064 14.85 -22.15 19.39
CA VAL A 1064 13.95 -21.49 20.36
C VAL A 1064 14.05 -22.15 21.74
N ASP A 1065 14.15 -23.48 21.79
CA ASP A 1065 14.39 -24.21 23.03
C ASP A 1065 15.82 -24.04 23.60
N LEU A 1066 16.76 -23.47 22.83
CA LEU A 1066 18.04 -22.96 23.37
C LEU A 1066 17.85 -21.58 24.00
N HIS A 1067 17.08 -20.70 23.35
CA HIS A 1067 16.79 -19.34 23.83
C HIS A 1067 16.07 -19.37 25.18
N ASP A 1068 15.06 -20.22 25.35
CA ASP A 1068 14.39 -20.45 26.64
C ASP A 1068 15.39 -20.88 27.74
N ALA A 1069 16.26 -21.84 27.45
CA ALA A 1069 17.22 -22.37 28.43
C ALA A 1069 18.26 -21.32 28.86
N VAL A 1070 18.70 -20.45 27.93
CA VAL A 1070 19.61 -19.33 28.20
C VAL A 1070 18.89 -18.20 28.96
N ALA A 1071 17.65 -17.87 28.60
CA ALA A 1071 16.85 -16.84 29.29
C ALA A 1071 16.54 -17.22 30.75
N LEU A 1072 16.27 -18.51 31.01
CA LEU A 1072 16.08 -19.05 32.37
C LEU A 1072 17.38 -19.05 33.21
N SER A 1073 18.55 -18.83 32.61
CA SER A 1073 19.83 -18.87 33.31
C SER A 1073 20.07 -17.66 34.20
N PRO A 1074 20.39 -17.80 35.49
CA PRO A 1074 20.63 -16.65 36.36
C PRO A 1074 22.01 -15.98 36.19
N ILE A 1075 22.90 -16.50 35.33
CA ILE A 1075 24.31 -16.06 35.25
C ILE A 1075 24.86 -15.76 33.85
N LEU A 1076 24.15 -16.08 32.76
CA LEU A 1076 24.65 -15.90 31.39
C LEU A 1076 24.45 -14.48 30.83
N LEU A 1077 23.42 -13.79 31.31
CA LEU A 1077 22.89 -12.55 30.76
C LEU A 1077 22.32 -11.67 31.88
N SER A 1078 22.29 -10.36 31.66
CA SER A 1078 21.68 -9.38 32.57
C SER A 1078 20.18 -9.64 32.79
N ASN A 1079 19.60 -9.07 33.85
CA ASN A 1079 18.18 -9.25 34.16
C ASN A 1079 17.26 -8.81 33.00
N ASP A 1080 17.64 -7.77 32.28
CA ASP A 1080 16.82 -7.18 31.23
C ASP A 1080 17.07 -7.89 29.88
N SER A 1081 18.33 -8.24 29.60
CA SER A 1081 18.72 -9.13 28.48
C SER A 1081 18.00 -10.49 28.52
N ARG A 1082 17.72 -11.02 29.72
CA ARG A 1082 16.98 -12.29 29.89
C ARG A 1082 15.47 -12.17 29.64
N ARG A 1083 14.84 -11.05 30.02
CA ARG A 1083 13.44 -10.78 29.64
C ARG A 1083 13.33 -10.64 28.12
N LEU A 1084 14.23 -9.86 27.52
CA LEU A 1084 14.28 -9.67 26.08
C LEU A 1084 14.46 -10.99 25.32
N LEU A 1085 15.37 -11.87 25.75
CA LEU A 1085 15.56 -13.17 25.10
C LEU A 1085 14.34 -14.09 25.25
N HIS A 1086 13.66 -14.08 26.40
CA HIS A 1086 12.40 -14.80 26.59
C HIS A 1086 11.30 -14.27 25.64
N ASP A 1087 11.20 -12.96 25.46
CA ASP A 1087 10.17 -12.36 24.61
C ASP A 1087 10.49 -12.53 23.10
N ILE A 1088 11.77 -12.62 22.73
CA ILE A 1088 12.21 -13.11 21.42
C ILE A 1088 11.81 -14.58 21.25
N ALA A 1089 12.21 -15.48 22.15
CA ALA A 1089 11.90 -16.91 22.08
C ALA A 1089 10.40 -17.20 21.96
N LYS A 1090 9.57 -16.43 22.69
CA LYS A 1090 8.11 -16.48 22.57
C LYS A 1090 7.65 -16.09 21.16
N ARG A 1091 8.08 -14.93 20.63
CA ARG A 1091 7.72 -14.48 19.27
C ARG A 1091 8.19 -15.45 18.19
N GLU A 1092 9.35 -16.07 18.37
CA GLU A 1092 9.83 -17.11 17.47
C GLU A 1092 8.91 -18.34 17.50
N ARG A 1093 8.57 -18.86 18.69
CA ARG A 1093 7.66 -20.00 18.86
C ARG A 1093 6.29 -19.75 18.25
N ASP A 1094 5.66 -18.64 18.62
CA ASP A 1094 4.30 -18.27 18.19
C ASP A 1094 4.19 -18.21 16.65
N ASN A 1095 5.26 -17.81 15.94
CA ASN A 1095 5.28 -17.75 14.47
C ASN A 1095 5.79 -19.03 13.79
N LEU A 1096 6.69 -19.80 14.42
CA LEU A 1096 7.13 -21.11 13.91
C LEU A 1096 6.03 -22.17 14.04
N ASP A 1097 5.16 -22.08 15.05
CA ASP A 1097 3.97 -22.94 15.17
C ASP A 1097 2.95 -22.68 14.04
N LEU A 1098 2.84 -21.45 13.53
CA LEU A 1098 2.05 -21.14 12.33
C LEU A 1098 2.66 -21.77 11.07
N CYS A 1099 3.99 -21.69 10.93
CA CYS A 1099 4.71 -22.37 9.83
C CYS A 1099 4.51 -23.89 9.90
N LEU A 1100 4.53 -24.48 11.10
CA LEU A 1100 4.34 -25.90 11.33
C LEU A 1100 2.94 -26.38 10.94
N GLN A 1101 1.89 -25.62 11.26
CA GLN A 1101 0.51 -25.91 10.84
C GLN A 1101 0.37 -25.97 9.31
N GLU A 1102 1.06 -25.09 8.58
CA GLU A 1102 1.09 -25.16 7.11
C GLU A 1102 1.88 -26.40 6.64
N LEU A 1103 3.01 -26.70 7.28
CA LEU A 1103 3.84 -27.87 6.95
C LEU A 1103 3.15 -29.22 7.18
N GLU A 1104 2.27 -29.36 8.19
CA GLU A 1104 1.49 -30.58 8.43
C GLU A 1104 0.66 -31.01 7.21
N SER A 1105 0.23 -30.06 6.38
CA SER A 1105 -0.46 -30.34 5.10
C SER A 1105 0.45 -30.91 4.00
N THR A 1106 1.78 -30.88 4.19
CA THR A 1106 2.79 -31.33 3.22
C THR A 1106 3.75 -32.37 3.82
N PRO A 1107 3.32 -33.65 3.94
CA PRO A 1107 4.02 -34.67 4.72
C PRO A 1107 5.54 -34.84 4.50
N PRO A 1108 6.11 -34.70 3.27
CA PRO A 1108 7.56 -34.75 3.10
C PRO A 1108 8.28 -33.63 3.85
N ARG A 1109 7.78 -32.38 3.77
CA ARG A 1109 8.38 -31.22 4.46
C ARG A 1109 8.17 -31.30 5.97
N PHE A 1110 7.04 -31.83 6.44
CA PHE A 1110 6.81 -32.11 7.86
C PHE A 1110 7.80 -33.14 8.44
N LEU A 1111 8.13 -34.20 7.69
CA LEU A 1111 9.16 -35.16 8.09
C LEU A 1111 10.56 -34.52 8.13
N ASP A 1112 10.85 -33.60 7.21
CA ASP A 1112 12.11 -32.83 7.24
C ASP A 1112 12.15 -31.80 8.39
N PHE A 1113 11.01 -31.23 8.80
CA PHE A 1113 10.89 -30.44 10.03
C PHE A 1113 11.22 -31.29 11.26
N CYS A 1114 10.62 -32.48 11.40
CA CYS A 1114 10.91 -33.39 12.51
C CYS A 1114 12.40 -33.77 12.55
N ARG A 1115 13.01 -34.06 11.39
CA ARG A 1115 14.47 -34.30 11.25
C ARG A 1115 15.29 -33.09 11.67
N GLY A 1116 14.95 -31.90 11.20
CA GLY A 1116 15.66 -30.65 11.49
C GLY A 1116 15.65 -30.33 12.98
N TYR A 1117 14.50 -30.48 13.62
CA TYR A 1117 14.36 -30.31 15.07
C TYR A 1117 15.26 -31.29 15.84
N HIS A 1118 15.14 -32.61 15.58
CA HIS A 1118 15.98 -33.59 16.29
C HIS A 1118 17.48 -33.39 16.05
N LEU A 1119 17.87 -32.98 14.84
CA LEU A 1119 19.26 -32.69 14.49
C LEU A 1119 19.80 -31.47 15.26
N GLY A 1120 19.03 -30.38 15.32
CA GLY A 1120 19.37 -29.19 16.09
C GLY A 1120 19.46 -29.49 17.59
N ARG A 1121 18.43 -30.16 18.14
CA ARG A 1121 18.41 -30.62 19.54
C ARG A 1121 19.64 -31.45 19.90
N ALA A 1122 20.01 -32.42 19.04
CA ALA A 1122 21.13 -33.32 19.31
C ALA A 1122 22.51 -32.65 19.32
N GLU A 1123 22.69 -31.45 18.73
CA GLU A 1123 23.91 -30.65 18.91
C GLU A 1123 23.78 -29.65 20.07
N ILE A 1124 22.58 -29.10 20.30
CA ILE A 1124 22.28 -28.22 21.44
C ILE A 1124 22.51 -28.95 22.77
N ASP A 1125 21.98 -30.17 22.93
CA ASP A 1125 22.12 -30.95 24.17
C ASP A 1125 23.60 -31.20 24.52
N ARG A 1126 24.47 -31.34 23.52
CA ARG A 1126 25.94 -31.49 23.69
C ARG A 1126 26.66 -30.21 24.13
N CYS A 1127 25.95 -29.09 24.29
CA CYS A 1127 26.48 -27.89 24.95
C CYS A 1127 26.27 -27.93 26.46
N PHE A 1128 25.33 -28.76 26.94
CA PHE A 1128 24.85 -28.82 28.33
C PHE A 1128 25.21 -30.14 29.06
N LEU A 1129 25.69 -31.14 28.30
CA LEU A 1129 26.29 -32.40 28.74
C LEU A 1129 27.83 -32.29 28.81
#